data_AF-A0A9P6BXK3-F1
#
_entry.id   AF-A0A9P6BXK3-F1
#
_cell.length_a   1.000
_cell.length_b   1.000
_cell.length_c   1.000
_cell.angle_alpha   90.00
_cell.angle_beta   90.00
_cell.angle_gamma   90.00
#
_symmetry.space_group_name_H-M   'P 1'
#
loop_
_entity.id
_entity.type
_entity.pdbx_description
1 polymer ?
#
loop_
_entity_poly.entity_id
_entity_poly.type
_entity_poly.pdbx_seq_one_letter_code
_entity_poly.pdbx_strand_id
1 'polypeptide(L)'
;MLFVSGLKSGQLKSSAALEHLAPYTEPGAAVDSGARDPPPKCHPGTRLKILGKLTTWLDTLEREWNMMWLHGPAGTGKSAVAQTFAEHCSETGRLGAAFFFSRPNDRNTPETVIPTLAYQLAIHCRSYNSALTNQLTGDPQLLKKAPRVQLRKLIIEPFLFLQAHETTRIKEPFIVILDGLDECEGERAQFEFVSMVNEASQLKDIPLLWLICSRPEAHLHYTFSRVPYCGREELLLDKECRDDVDRYLRDELATIREQYSIIMPSPWPSKDQFDGLSGSASGLFVFASTGLKYIGDPTYANPIDRLKKLLSFLNRIGAIGSNNPLASLDLLYTQILTDVPEETFPTTWRILAHSFWTTNIRHGDMLSTAQLLRNFLHLDQGAFYSALRKLHSVIAVPVPEEASKAPLRLHHASFQDFLSDPNRSGRFVVERGKALFDIAKSCLFWHDIDVMHFHADDGWGFDLQHRHASLPHLKWVSPDNEKGVSRTIASIRDLCWDVFDTISDERDDDLLSLARNLDFRYLHRGYFPELANWVYRQDPSDPIIRTEPSNELDMRLLKYMRTVIGQGPVDPATFPINQVRGFTGRRRVYFYVGHGEKTIIAWFTECRKIGAAYTLGLDKEPSLKQVQQYQDWLIKIKWNDTIAGWREVGAPSDESSDEEDWDSGTSIASCMTGSEIATLEE
;
A
#
# COMPACT_ATOMS: atom_id res chain seq x y z
N MET A 1 7.99 12.73 -27.88
CA MET A 1 7.23 12.67 -29.15
C MET A 1 8.26 12.73 -30.28
N LEU A 2 8.11 11.89 -31.33
CA LEU A 2 9.03 11.61 -32.45
C LEU A 2 10.01 10.44 -32.25
N PHE A 3 9.54 9.23 -32.55
CA PHE A 3 10.09 8.34 -33.58
C PHE A 3 9.11 7.16 -33.78
N VAL A 4 8.03 7.39 -34.55
CA VAL A 4 7.20 6.31 -35.08
C VAL A 4 6.87 6.66 -36.53
N SER A 5 7.69 6.19 -37.47
CA SER A 5 7.31 6.14 -38.88
C SER A 5 8.03 4.97 -39.55
N GLY A 6 7.40 3.79 -39.49
CA GLY A 6 7.86 2.63 -40.24
C GLY A 6 7.63 1.27 -39.56
N LEU A 7 6.42 0.97 -39.05
CA LEU A 7 6.09 -0.39 -38.59
C LEU A 7 5.11 -1.04 -39.58
N LYS A 8 5.51 -2.17 -40.17
CA LYS A 8 4.69 -2.99 -41.09
C LYS A 8 3.49 -3.58 -40.33
N SER A 9 2.40 -3.87 -41.04
CA SER A 9 1.11 -4.35 -40.49
C SER A 9 1.16 -5.59 -39.56
N GLY A 10 2.25 -6.36 -39.56
CA GLY A 10 2.50 -7.45 -38.61
C GLY A 10 3.02 -7.00 -37.22
N GLN A 11 3.65 -5.83 -37.09
CA GLN A 11 4.12 -5.29 -35.81
C GLN A 11 3.01 -4.58 -35.02
N LEU A 12 2.00 -4.03 -35.71
CA LEU A 12 0.85 -3.37 -35.08
C LEU A 12 -0.02 -4.33 -34.25
N LYS A 13 -0.07 -5.63 -34.58
CA LYS A 13 -0.78 -6.63 -33.76
C LYS A 13 0.03 -7.10 -32.54
N SER A 14 1.36 -6.98 -32.59
CA SER A 14 2.29 -7.40 -31.53
C SER A 14 2.32 -6.43 -30.33
N SER A 15 1.89 -5.17 -30.51
CA SER A 15 1.81 -4.19 -29.41
C SER A 15 0.49 -4.22 -28.66
N ALA A 16 -0.60 -4.70 -29.28
CA ALA A 16 -1.94 -4.67 -28.69
C ALA A 16 -2.03 -5.41 -27.34
N ALA A 17 -1.52 -6.63 -27.23
CA ALA A 17 -1.54 -7.36 -25.95
C ALA A 17 -0.76 -6.63 -24.85
N LEU A 18 0.39 -6.04 -25.19
CA LEU A 18 1.24 -5.32 -24.25
C LEU A 18 0.57 -4.02 -23.78
N GLU A 19 -0.05 -3.27 -24.69
CA GLU A 19 -0.80 -2.05 -24.39
C GLU A 19 -2.01 -2.33 -23.50
N HIS A 20 -2.72 -3.44 -23.74
CA HIS A 20 -3.86 -3.86 -22.92
C HIS A 20 -3.44 -4.31 -21.51
N LEU A 21 -2.30 -4.98 -21.36
CA LEU A 21 -1.81 -5.48 -20.08
C LEU A 21 -1.20 -4.39 -19.20
N ALA A 22 -0.47 -3.44 -19.79
CA ALA A 22 0.34 -2.47 -19.06
C ALA A 22 -0.36 -1.79 -17.86
N PRO A 23 -1.63 -1.36 -17.94
CA PRO A 23 -2.33 -0.72 -16.82
C PRO A 23 -2.62 -1.64 -15.62
N TYR A 24 -2.51 -2.95 -15.80
CA TYR A 24 -2.79 -3.97 -14.79
C TYR A 24 -1.50 -4.63 -14.26
N THR A 25 -0.33 -4.17 -14.71
CA THR A 25 0.97 -4.70 -14.29
C THR A 25 1.56 -3.91 -13.12
N GLU A 26 2.53 -4.53 -12.45
CA GLU A 26 3.41 -3.91 -11.46
C GLU A 26 4.86 -3.90 -12.01
N PRO A 27 5.24 -2.91 -12.84
CA PRO A 27 6.58 -2.84 -13.42
C PRO A 27 7.69 -2.72 -12.36
N GLY A 28 7.36 -2.23 -11.14
CA GLY A 28 8.28 -2.15 -10.02
C GLY A 28 8.78 -3.51 -9.51
N ALA A 29 8.07 -4.59 -9.82
CA ALA A 29 8.38 -5.95 -9.37
C ALA A 29 9.25 -6.76 -10.36
N ALA A 30 9.53 -6.25 -11.56
CA ALA A 30 10.33 -6.95 -12.57
C ALA A 30 11.82 -7.09 -12.20
N VAL A 31 12.55 -7.99 -12.86
CA VAL A 31 13.97 -8.30 -12.58
C VAL A 31 14.89 -7.10 -12.73
N ASP A 32 14.64 -6.30 -13.76
CA ASP A 32 15.46 -5.18 -14.24
C ASP A 32 14.79 -3.81 -14.00
N SER A 33 13.80 -3.77 -13.11
CA SER A 33 13.07 -2.55 -12.78
C SER A 33 13.97 -1.52 -12.10
N GLY A 34 13.91 -0.26 -12.55
CA GLY A 34 14.59 0.86 -11.91
C GLY A 34 14.15 1.10 -10.45
N ALA A 35 12.94 0.68 -10.08
CA ALA A 35 12.47 0.72 -8.69
C ALA A 35 13.30 -0.16 -7.75
N ARG A 36 13.96 -1.19 -8.31
CA ARG A 36 14.79 -2.16 -7.61
C ARG A 36 16.28 -1.86 -7.71
N ASP A 37 16.70 -0.81 -8.39
CA ASP A 37 18.13 -0.52 -8.59
C ASP A 37 18.76 0.11 -7.33
N PRO A 38 19.93 -0.39 -6.86
CA PRO A 38 20.53 -1.67 -7.22
C PRO A 38 19.79 -2.86 -6.56
N PRO A 39 19.55 -3.98 -7.28
CA PRO A 39 18.80 -5.09 -6.72
C PRO A 39 19.67 -5.90 -5.75
N PRO A 40 19.07 -6.63 -4.79
CA PRO A 40 19.84 -7.54 -3.95
C PRO A 40 20.43 -8.65 -4.84
N LYS A 41 21.75 -8.86 -4.78
CA LYS A 41 22.44 -9.93 -5.52
C LYS A 41 23.34 -10.73 -4.59
N CYS A 42 23.61 -11.99 -4.93
CA CYS A 42 24.65 -12.75 -4.25
C CYS A 42 26.01 -12.05 -4.43
N HIS A 43 26.76 -11.95 -3.33
CA HIS A 43 28.14 -11.49 -3.37
C HIS A 43 29.00 -12.50 -4.16
N PRO A 44 29.99 -12.06 -4.96
CA PRO A 44 30.86 -12.98 -5.70
C PRO A 44 31.46 -14.09 -4.82
N GLY A 45 31.35 -15.33 -5.31
CA GLY A 45 31.85 -16.50 -4.59
C GLY A 45 31.00 -16.95 -3.40
N THR A 46 29.77 -16.45 -3.24
CA THR A 46 28.82 -16.91 -2.21
C THR A 46 27.63 -17.63 -2.84
N ARG A 47 26.91 -18.45 -2.06
CA ARG A 47 25.70 -19.19 -2.45
C ARG A 47 25.88 -20.09 -3.69
N LEU A 48 27.10 -20.47 -4.00
CA LEU A 48 27.44 -21.22 -5.22
C LEU A 48 26.72 -22.57 -5.30
N LYS A 49 26.54 -23.26 -4.17
CA LYS A 49 25.89 -24.56 -4.13
C LYS A 49 24.42 -24.49 -4.53
N ILE A 50 23.66 -23.55 -3.95
CA ILE A 50 22.24 -23.41 -4.28
C ILE A 50 22.06 -22.88 -5.70
N LEU A 51 22.90 -21.93 -6.16
CA LEU A 51 22.89 -21.48 -7.55
C LEU A 51 23.15 -22.64 -8.52
N GLY A 52 24.15 -23.48 -8.23
CA GLY A 52 24.45 -24.66 -9.03
C GLY A 52 23.31 -25.68 -9.07
N LYS A 53 22.60 -25.89 -7.95
CA LYS A 53 21.40 -26.73 -7.91
C LYS A 53 20.27 -26.17 -8.77
N LEU A 54 20.02 -24.87 -8.71
CA LEU A 54 18.99 -24.20 -9.52
C LEU A 54 19.30 -24.30 -11.02
N THR A 55 20.55 -24.06 -11.42
CA THR A 55 21.00 -24.24 -12.82
C THR A 55 20.85 -25.69 -13.26
N THR A 56 21.30 -26.65 -12.46
CA THR A 56 21.14 -28.09 -12.78
C THR A 56 19.67 -28.47 -12.96
N TRP A 57 18.79 -27.96 -12.10
CA TRP A 57 17.35 -28.19 -12.19
C TRP A 57 16.73 -27.58 -13.46
N LEU A 58 17.17 -26.39 -13.88
CA LEU A 58 16.73 -25.75 -15.12
C LEU A 58 17.12 -26.56 -16.37
N ASP A 59 18.31 -27.14 -16.36
CA ASP A 59 18.90 -27.85 -17.51
C ASP A 59 18.48 -29.33 -17.61
N THR A 60 17.98 -29.91 -16.52
CA THR A 60 17.57 -31.33 -16.50
C THR A 60 16.28 -31.54 -17.30
N LEU A 61 16.34 -32.30 -18.40
CA LEU A 61 15.17 -32.60 -19.24
C LEU A 61 14.12 -33.46 -18.51
N GLU A 62 14.55 -34.59 -17.94
CA GLU A 62 13.71 -35.53 -17.18
C GLU A 62 13.69 -35.18 -15.69
N ARG A 63 13.24 -33.95 -15.39
CA ARG A 63 13.15 -33.46 -14.01
C ARG A 63 11.94 -34.05 -13.29
N GLU A 64 12.08 -34.27 -11.98
CA GLU A 64 11.01 -34.82 -11.14
C GLU A 64 9.90 -33.80 -10.84
N TRP A 65 10.24 -32.51 -10.83
CA TRP A 65 9.33 -31.41 -10.50
C TRP A 65 9.54 -30.19 -11.40
N ASN A 66 8.42 -29.58 -11.81
CA ASN A 66 8.37 -28.30 -12.55
C ASN A 66 8.20 -27.09 -11.63
N MET A 67 8.12 -27.32 -10.31
CA MET A 67 7.97 -26.30 -9.30
C MET A 67 8.98 -26.55 -8.18
N MET A 68 9.67 -25.50 -7.74
CA MET A 68 10.60 -25.53 -6.62
C MET A 68 10.29 -24.42 -5.63
N TRP A 69 10.28 -24.78 -4.34
CA TRP A 69 10.18 -23.85 -3.22
C TRP A 69 11.55 -23.67 -2.58
N LEU A 70 12.10 -22.46 -2.67
CA LEU A 70 13.32 -22.04 -1.97
C LEU A 70 12.92 -21.27 -0.71
N HIS A 71 13.08 -21.87 0.46
CA HIS A 71 12.67 -21.26 1.72
C HIS A 71 13.83 -21.02 2.68
N GLY A 72 13.57 -20.17 3.67
CA GLY A 72 14.52 -19.90 4.74
C GLY A 72 14.10 -18.68 5.56
N PRO A 73 14.68 -18.50 6.76
CA PRO A 73 14.39 -17.36 7.63
C PRO A 73 14.56 -15.99 6.95
N ALA A 74 14.00 -14.94 7.54
CA ALA A 74 14.24 -13.57 7.10
C ALA A 74 15.74 -13.27 7.06
N GLY A 75 16.22 -12.55 6.05
CA GLY A 75 17.61 -12.09 6.00
C GLY A 75 18.68 -13.11 5.59
N THR A 76 18.30 -14.33 5.19
CA THR A 76 19.24 -15.33 4.64
C THR A 76 19.66 -15.07 3.19
N GLY A 77 19.07 -14.10 2.50
CA GLY A 77 19.46 -13.73 1.13
C GLY A 77 18.72 -14.49 0.02
N LYS A 78 17.49 -14.98 0.28
CA LYS A 78 16.61 -15.60 -0.73
C LYS A 78 16.46 -14.73 -1.98
N SER A 79 16.08 -13.46 -1.81
CA SER A 79 15.94 -12.50 -2.91
C SER A 79 17.23 -12.26 -3.69
N ALA A 80 18.39 -12.34 -3.02
CA ALA A 80 19.69 -12.24 -3.67
C ALA A 80 19.98 -13.47 -4.54
N VAL A 81 19.67 -14.67 -4.06
CA VAL A 81 19.76 -15.91 -4.85
C VAL A 81 18.79 -15.86 -6.03
N ALA A 82 17.54 -15.47 -5.81
CA ALA A 82 16.52 -15.34 -6.84
C ALA A 82 16.93 -14.33 -7.93
N GLN A 83 17.44 -13.17 -7.55
CA GLN A 83 17.93 -12.16 -8.49
C GLN A 83 19.14 -12.66 -9.29
N THR A 84 20.17 -13.21 -8.62
CA THR A 84 21.37 -13.72 -9.31
C THR A 84 21.01 -14.87 -10.26
N PHE A 85 20.10 -15.75 -9.86
CA PHE A 85 19.61 -16.81 -10.74
C PHE A 85 18.78 -16.26 -11.91
N ALA A 86 17.92 -15.26 -11.67
CA ALA A 86 17.15 -14.59 -12.71
C ALA A 86 18.06 -13.94 -13.76
N GLU A 87 19.13 -13.26 -13.34
CA GLU A 87 20.11 -12.65 -14.23
C GLU A 87 20.82 -13.69 -15.09
N HIS A 88 21.28 -14.79 -14.49
CA HIS A 88 21.84 -15.92 -15.24
C HIS A 88 20.85 -16.51 -16.25
N CYS A 89 19.57 -16.65 -15.87
CA CYS A 89 18.52 -17.12 -16.77
C CYS A 89 18.21 -16.11 -17.88
N SER A 90 18.34 -14.82 -17.62
CA SER A 90 18.18 -13.76 -18.63
C SER A 90 19.31 -13.81 -19.66
N GLU A 91 20.56 -13.95 -19.20
CA GLU A 91 21.75 -14.09 -20.05
C GLU A 91 21.69 -15.32 -20.95
N THR A 92 21.10 -16.42 -20.46
CA THR A 92 20.90 -17.66 -21.22
C THR A 92 19.62 -17.69 -22.04
N GLY A 93 18.80 -16.62 -22.02
CA GLY A 93 17.54 -16.54 -22.76
C GLY A 93 16.45 -17.46 -22.24
N ARG A 94 16.52 -17.90 -20.98
CA ARG A 94 15.59 -18.82 -20.32
C ARG A 94 14.67 -18.16 -19.29
N LEU A 95 14.93 -16.92 -18.89
CA LEU A 95 14.04 -16.15 -18.01
C LEU A 95 12.77 -15.73 -18.77
N GLY A 96 11.64 -16.34 -18.42
CA GLY A 96 10.35 -16.00 -19.02
C GLY A 96 9.69 -14.82 -18.33
N ALA A 97 9.61 -14.85 -17.00
CA ALA A 97 9.06 -13.77 -16.19
C ALA A 97 9.53 -13.88 -14.74
N ALA A 98 9.45 -12.78 -14.00
CA ALA A 98 9.66 -12.80 -12.57
C ALA A 98 8.92 -11.65 -11.86
N PHE A 99 8.52 -11.92 -10.62
CA PHE A 99 7.85 -10.99 -9.74
C PHE A 99 8.54 -11.00 -8.38
N PHE A 100 9.10 -9.86 -7.98
CA PHE A 100 9.74 -9.66 -6.70
C PHE A 100 8.84 -8.85 -5.79
N PHE A 101 8.15 -9.55 -4.91
CA PHE A 101 7.29 -8.95 -3.91
C PHE A 101 8.09 -8.07 -2.94
N SER A 102 7.45 -7.01 -2.47
CA SER A 102 8.01 -6.15 -1.44
C SER A 102 6.90 -5.41 -0.73
N ARG A 103 6.41 -5.99 0.38
CA ARG A 103 5.43 -5.35 1.27
C ARG A 103 5.84 -3.95 1.73
N PRO A 104 7.10 -3.69 2.14
CA PRO A 104 7.48 -2.36 2.60
C PRO A 104 7.63 -1.30 1.48
N ASN A 105 7.47 -1.68 0.21
CA ASN A 105 7.63 -0.77 -0.93
C ASN A 105 6.48 -0.98 -1.94
N ASP A 106 5.29 -1.32 -1.44
CA ASP A 106 4.01 -1.38 -2.18
C ASP A 106 4.01 -2.24 -3.45
N ARG A 107 4.76 -3.34 -3.42
CA ARG A 107 4.80 -4.36 -4.50
C ARG A 107 4.27 -5.68 -3.99
N ASN A 108 3.08 -5.66 -3.42
CA ASN A 108 2.46 -6.79 -2.74
C ASN A 108 1.03 -7.10 -3.21
N THR A 109 0.47 -6.35 -4.16
CA THR A 109 -0.90 -6.50 -4.64
C THR A 109 -1.10 -7.76 -5.50
N PRO A 110 -1.89 -8.75 -5.06
CA PRO A 110 -2.09 -10.03 -5.76
C PRO A 110 -2.60 -9.90 -7.20
N GLU A 111 -3.51 -8.95 -7.44
CA GLU A 111 -4.21 -8.77 -8.71
C GLU A 111 -3.26 -8.39 -9.86
N THR A 112 -2.11 -7.81 -9.54
CA THR A 112 -1.11 -7.37 -10.53
C THR A 112 -0.16 -8.48 -10.96
N VAL A 113 -0.07 -9.58 -10.20
CA VAL A 113 0.96 -10.61 -10.39
C VAL A 113 0.81 -11.30 -11.73
N ILE A 114 -0.36 -11.89 -12.02
CA ILE A 114 -0.58 -12.65 -13.26
C ILE A 114 -0.48 -11.77 -14.51
N PRO A 115 -1.08 -10.56 -14.56
CA PRO A 115 -0.90 -9.66 -15.70
C PRO A 115 0.57 -9.29 -15.92
N THR A 116 1.33 -9.06 -14.84
CA THR A 116 2.77 -8.75 -14.91
C THR A 116 3.57 -9.91 -15.50
N LEU A 117 3.31 -11.14 -15.07
CA LEU A 117 3.95 -12.33 -15.62
C LEU A 117 3.61 -12.51 -17.11
N ALA A 118 2.34 -12.36 -17.47
CA ALA A 118 1.89 -12.47 -18.86
C ALA A 118 2.53 -11.40 -19.75
N TYR A 119 2.65 -10.17 -19.26
CA TYR A 119 3.33 -9.08 -19.97
C TYR A 119 4.80 -9.39 -20.24
N GLN A 120 5.54 -9.86 -19.22
CA GLN A 120 6.95 -10.23 -19.36
C GLN A 120 7.13 -11.42 -20.32
N LEU A 121 6.29 -12.45 -20.22
CA LEU A 121 6.29 -13.59 -21.15
C LEU A 121 6.01 -13.15 -22.59
N ALA A 122 5.14 -12.15 -22.79
CA ALA A 122 4.81 -11.60 -24.10
C ALA A 122 5.94 -10.74 -24.69
N ILE A 123 6.76 -10.10 -23.86
CA ILE A 123 8.00 -9.45 -24.30
C ILE A 123 9.03 -10.51 -24.71
N HIS A 124 9.19 -11.55 -23.89
CA HIS A 124 10.20 -12.59 -24.09
C HIS A 124 9.90 -13.49 -25.30
N CYS A 125 8.65 -13.93 -25.47
CA CYS A 125 8.26 -14.94 -26.46
C CYS A 125 7.21 -14.40 -27.45
N ARG A 126 7.63 -14.14 -28.70
CA ARG A 126 6.76 -13.58 -29.76
C ARG A 126 5.59 -14.49 -30.16
N SER A 127 5.80 -15.81 -30.18
CA SER A 127 4.73 -16.77 -30.50
C SER A 127 3.67 -16.77 -29.40
N TYR A 128 4.09 -16.69 -28.13
CA TYR A 128 3.18 -16.53 -27.00
C TYR A 128 2.43 -15.19 -27.04
N ASN A 129 3.10 -14.07 -27.34
CA ASN A 129 2.44 -12.77 -27.52
C ASN A 129 1.32 -12.83 -28.58
N SER A 130 1.59 -13.52 -29.69
CA SER A 130 0.59 -13.70 -30.75
C SER A 130 -0.62 -14.52 -30.29
N ALA A 131 -0.38 -15.60 -29.53
CA ALA A 131 -1.45 -16.42 -28.96
C ALA A 131 -2.26 -15.66 -27.89
N LEU A 132 -1.57 -14.87 -27.06
CA LEU A 132 -2.17 -14.04 -26.00
C LEU A 132 -3.06 -12.92 -26.56
N THR A 133 -2.63 -12.29 -27.66
CA THR A 133 -3.40 -11.25 -28.34
C THR A 133 -4.79 -11.75 -28.74
N ASN A 134 -4.88 -13.00 -29.20
CA ASN A 134 -6.16 -13.62 -29.56
C ASN A 134 -7.07 -13.84 -28.33
N GLN A 135 -6.49 -14.20 -27.17
CA GLN A 135 -7.24 -14.37 -25.92
C GLN A 135 -7.83 -13.04 -25.44
N LEU A 136 -7.01 -11.98 -25.41
CA LEU A 136 -7.43 -10.64 -24.97
C LEU A 136 -8.49 -10.03 -25.90
N THR A 137 -8.40 -10.28 -27.21
CA THR A 137 -9.40 -9.81 -28.17
C THR A 137 -10.76 -10.50 -27.97
N GLY A 138 -10.76 -11.75 -27.50
CA GLY A 138 -11.99 -12.52 -27.27
C GLY A 138 -12.74 -12.17 -25.98
N ASP A 139 -12.09 -11.51 -25.01
CA ASP A 139 -12.67 -11.19 -23.70
C ASP A 139 -12.11 -9.88 -23.13
N PRO A 140 -12.75 -8.73 -23.42
CA PRO A 140 -12.28 -7.42 -22.98
C PRO A 140 -12.21 -7.24 -21.45
N GLN A 141 -12.93 -8.06 -20.67
CA GLN A 141 -12.96 -7.98 -19.20
C GLN A 141 -11.97 -8.95 -18.54
N LEU A 142 -11.16 -9.68 -19.31
CA LEU A 142 -10.31 -10.76 -18.79
C LEU A 142 -9.37 -10.29 -17.66
N LEU A 143 -8.83 -9.07 -17.76
CA LEU A 143 -7.90 -8.50 -16.78
C LEU A 143 -8.56 -8.05 -15.47
N LYS A 144 -9.90 -8.09 -15.39
CA LYS A 144 -10.67 -7.84 -14.16
C LYS A 144 -11.22 -9.13 -13.54
N LYS A 145 -10.98 -10.28 -14.17
CA LYS A 145 -11.41 -11.58 -13.63
C LYS A 145 -10.48 -12.04 -12.52
N ALA A 146 -10.95 -12.99 -11.72
CA ALA A 146 -10.18 -13.59 -10.63
C ALA A 146 -8.80 -14.12 -11.10
N PRO A 147 -7.75 -14.06 -10.27
CA PRO A 147 -6.38 -14.46 -10.63
C PRO A 147 -6.28 -15.87 -11.24
N ARG A 148 -7.11 -16.81 -10.78
CA ARG A 148 -7.16 -18.17 -11.31
C ARG A 148 -7.65 -18.25 -12.75
N VAL A 149 -8.63 -17.43 -13.12
CA VAL A 149 -9.10 -17.31 -14.50
C VAL A 149 -8.01 -16.67 -15.35
N GLN A 150 -7.35 -15.64 -14.83
CA GLN A 150 -6.24 -14.97 -15.51
C GLN A 150 -5.07 -15.93 -15.77
N LEU A 151 -4.62 -16.73 -14.78
CA LEU A 151 -3.52 -17.67 -14.97
C LEU A 151 -3.85 -18.67 -16.08
N ARG A 152 -5.08 -19.21 -16.05
CA ARG A 152 -5.53 -20.16 -17.06
C ARG A 152 -5.54 -19.54 -18.46
N LYS A 153 -6.17 -18.37 -18.61
CA LYS A 153 -6.43 -17.74 -19.91
C LYS A 153 -5.24 -16.98 -20.49
N LEU A 154 -4.45 -16.35 -19.63
CA LEU A 154 -3.31 -15.52 -20.04
C LEU A 154 -2.02 -16.34 -20.14
N ILE A 155 -1.84 -17.41 -19.36
CA ILE A 155 -0.57 -18.15 -19.34
C ILE A 155 -0.76 -19.58 -19.85
N ILE A 156 -1.62 -20.38 -19.21
CA ILE A 156 -1.75 -21.82 -19.51
C ILE A 156 -2.26 -22.08 -20.93
N GLU A 157 -3.43 -21.54 -21.28
CA GLU A 157 -4.07 -21.79 -22.59
C GLU A 157 -3.20 -21.33 -23.77
N PRO A 158 -2.55 -20.15 -23.75
CA PRO A 158 -1.61 -19.76 -24.80
C PRO A 158 -0.44 -20.74 -24.96
N PHE A 159 0.17 -21.22 -23.87
CA PHE A 159 1.26 -22.18 -23.98
C PHE A 159 0.79 -23.55 -24.49
N LEU A 160 -0.36 -24.05 -24.03
CA LEU A 160 -0.94 -25.29 -24.56
C LEU A 160 -1.20 -25.18 -26.06
N PHE A 161 -1.70 -24.04 -26.54
CA PHE A 161 -1.89 -23.78 -27.96
C PHE A 161 -0.57 -23.86 -28.74
N LEU A 162 0.51 -23.26 -28.23
CA LEU A 162 1.81 -23.31 -28.89
C LEU A 162 2.37 -24.74 -28.94
N GLN A 163 2.19 -25.51 -27.88
CA GLN A 163 2.78 -26.83 -27.72
C GLN A 163 2.08 -27.87 -28.61
N ALA A 164 0.83 -27.62 -29.00
CA ALA A 164 0.09 -28.42 -29.98
C ALA A 164 0.58 -28.24 -31.44
N HIS A 165 1.43 -27.25 -31.73
CA HIS A 165 1.88 -26.93 -33.09
C HIS A 165 3.40 -27.05 -33.20
N GLU A 166 3.91 -27.97 -34.04
CA GLU A 166 5.35 -28.25 -34.15
C GLU A 166 6.21 -27.03 -34.49
N THR A 167 5.68 -26.10 -35.30
CA THR A 167 6.42 -24.90 -35.74
C THR A 167 6.57 -23.84 -34.67
N THR A 168 5.73 -23.85 -33.64
CA THR A 168 5.74 -22.88 -32.53
C THR A 168 6.03 -23.53 -31.18
N ARG A 169 6.29 -24.84 -31.17
CA ARG A 169 6.61 -25.63 -29.98
C ARG A 169 7.91 -25.15 -29.34
N ILE A 170 7.83 -24.91 -28.04
CA ILE A 170 8.95 -24.52 -27.19
C ILE A 170 9.62 -25.80 -26.68
N LYS A 171 10.90 -25.96 -26.98
CA LYS A 171 11.69 -27.16 -26.63
C LYS A 171 12.32 -27.06 -25.25
N GLU A 172 12.70 -25.85 -24.87
CA GLU A 172 13.38 -25.56 -23.62
C GLU A 172 12.46 -24.72 -22.74
N PRO A 173 12.22 -25.11 -21.48
CA PRO A 173 11.26 -24.40 -20.65
C PRO A 173 11.80 -23.05 -20.18
N PHE A 174 10.92 -22.09 -20.07
CA PHE A 174 11.21 -20.82 -19.42
C PHE A 174 11.05 -20.94 -17.90
N ILE A 175 11.86 -20.19 -17.15
CA ILE A 175 11.68 -20.05 -15.70
C ILE A 175 10.77 -18.86 -15.40
N VAL A 176 9.84 -19.09 -14.47
CA VAL A 176 9.03 -18.06 -13.81
C VAL A 176 9.43 -17.99 -12.33
N ILE A 177 9.79 -16.80 -11.85
CA ILE A 177 10.27 -16.62 -10.47
C ILE A 177 9.27 -15.76 -9.68
N LEU A 178 8.83 -16.24 -8.53
CA LEU A 178 8.04 -15.49 -7.55
C LEU A 178 8.86 -15.37 -6.28
N ASP A 179 9.51 -14.22 -6.08
CA ASP A 179 10.33 -13.97 -4.89
C ASP A 179 9.58 -13.18 -3.83
N GLY A 180 9.59 -13.65 -2.59
CA GLY A 180 8.93 -12.99 -1.46
C GLY A 180 7.44 -13.28 -1.37
N LEU A 181 6.98 -14.51 -1.67
CA LEU A 181 5.53 -14.81 -1.63
C LEU A 181 4.88 -14.50 -0.27
N ASP A 182 5.62 -14.61 0.83
CA ASP A 182 5.19 -14.19 2.18
C ASP A 182 4.89 -12.69 2.30
N GLU A 183 5.43 -11.88 1.40
CA GLU A 183 5.22 -10.43 1.34
C GLU A 183 3.99 -10.04 0.50
N CYS A 184 3.39 -10.96 -0.23
CA CYS A 184 2.14 -10.76 -0.96
C CYS A 184 0.95 -10.52 0.01
N GLU A 185 0.05 -9.60 -0.32
CA GLU A 185 -1.05 -9.22 0.54
C GLU A 185 -2.08 -10.37 0.70
N GLY A 186 -2.34 -10.75 1.95
CA GLY A 186 -3.35 -11.75 2.31
C GLY A 186 -2.89 -13.21 2.20
N GLU A 187 -2.94 -13.94 3.32
CA GLU A 187 -2.59 -15.37 3.38
C GLU A 187 -3.39 -16.23 2.38
N ARG A 188 -4.66 -15.86 2.15
CA ARG A 188 -5.51 -16.53 1.16
C ARG A 188 -4.95 -16.40 -0.26
N ALA A 189 -4.52 -15.21 -0.66
CA ALA A 189 -3.94 -15.00 -1.98
C ALA A 189 -2.63 -15.79 -2.14
N GLN A 190 -1.79 -15.82 -1.10
CA GLN A 190 -0.57 -16.62 -1.07
C GLN A 190 -0.86 -18.12 -1.25
N PHE A 191 -1.86 -18.67 -0.52
CA PHE A 191 -2.32 -20.05 -0.70
C PHE A 191 -2.82 -20.30 -2.12
N GLU A 192 -3.66 -19.39 -2.64
CA GLU A 192 -4.21 -19.50 -4.00
C GLU A 192 -3.09 -19.52 -5.04
N PHE A 193 -2.04 -18.69 -4.92
CA PHE A 193 -0.87 -18.73 -5.81
C PHE A 193 -0.17 -20.09 -5.78
N VAL A 194 0.10 -20.64 -4.60
CA VAL A 194 0.75 -21.97 -4.50
C VAL A 194 -0.12 -23.05 -5.15
N SER A 195 -1.43 -23.05 -4.88
CA SER A 195 -2.37 -24.00 -5.50
C SER A 195 -2.39 -23.89 -7.01
N MET A 196 -2.49 -22.66 -7.53
CA MET A 196 -2.55 -22.37 -8.95
C MET A 196 -1.26 -22.78 -9.68
N VAL A 197 -0.10 -22.45 -9.11
CA VAL A 197 1.21 -22.83 -9.67
C VAL A 197 1.40 -24.35 -9.62
N ASN A 198 1.00 -25.00 -8.53
CA ASN A 198 1.05 -26.47 -8.43
C ASN A 198 0.24 -27.13 -9.54
N GLU A 199 -1.02 -26.70 -9.75
CA GLU A 199 -1.85 -27.22 -10.84
C GLU A 199 -1.23 -26.98 -12.22
N ALA A 200 -0.69 -25.79 -12.48
CA ALA A 200 -0.02 -25.47 -13.73
C ALA A 200 1.22 -26.34 -13.95
N SER A 201 2.00 -26.59 -12.90
CA SER A 201 3.26 -27.36 -12.96
C SER A 201 3.06 -28.84 -13.27
N GLN A 202 1.86 -29.38 -13.04
CA GLN A 202 1.50 -30.78 -13.33
C GLN A 202 1.09 -30.99 -14.80
N LEU A 203 0.87 -29.92 -15.57
CA LEU A 203 0.51 -30.01 -16.98
C LEU A 203 1.76 -30.33 -17.81
N LYS A 204 1.84 -31.57 -18.30
CA LYS A 204 3.03 -32.12 -19.00
C LYS A 204 3.52 -31.28 -20.17
N ASP A 205 2.60 -30.65 -20.89
CA ASP A 205 2.94 -29.94 -22.13
C ASP A 205 3.30 -28.47 -21.91
N ILE A 206 3.25 -27.93 -20.68
CA ILE A 206 3.57 -26.52 -20.44
C ILE A 206 5.09 -26.32 -20.29
N PRO A 207 5.73 -25.48 -21.12
CA PRO A 207 7.17 -25.26 -21.10
C PRO A 207 7.57 -24.22 -20.05
N LEU A 208 7.05 -24.35 -18.82
CA LEU A 208 7.32 -23.41 -17.72
C LEU A 208 7.80 -24.16 -16.48
N LEU A 209 8.83 -23.62 -15.84
CA LEU A 209 9.26 -23.96 -14.49
C LEU A 209 8.92 -22.82 -13.54
N TRP A 210 8.67 -23.14 -12.28
CA TRP A 210 8.30 -22.16 -11.26
C TRP A 210 9.24 -22.23 -10.07
N LEU A 211 9.98 -21.15 -9.83
CA LEU A 211 10.73 -20.97 -8.59
C LEU A 211 9.95 -20.03 -7.68
N ILE A 212 9.51 -20.52 -6.53
CA ILE A 212 8.88 -19.69 -5.50
C ILE A 212 9.86 -19.55 -4.34
N CYS A 213 10.14 -18.31 -3.95
CA CYS A 213 10.95 -18.02 -2.77
C CYS A 213 10.07 -17.39 -1.68
N SER A 214 10.16 -17.88 -0.45
CA SER A 214 9.43 -17.27 0.67
C SER A 214 10.05 -17.59 2.02
N ARG A 215 9.63 -16.87 3.06
CA ARG A 215 9.79 -17.35 4.44
C ARG A 215 8.91 -18.58 4.68
N PRO A 216 9.32 -19.52 5.53
CA PRO A 216 8.50 -20.67 5.91
C PRO A 216 7.50 -20.27 7.01
N GLU A 217 6.69 -19.23 6.77
CA GLU A 217 5.60 -18.87 7.67
C GLU A 217 4.62 -20.04 7.80
N ALA A 218 3.95 -20.16 8.95
CA ALA A 218 3.25 -21.39 9.33
C ALA A 218 2.23 -21.87 8.28
N HIS A 219 1.46 -20.94 7.70
CA HIS A 219 0.48 -21.23 6.65
C HIS A 219 1.16 -21.64 5.32
N LEU A 220 2.27 -21.01 4.92
CA LEU A 220 3.03 -21.39 3.72
C LEU A 220 3.67 -22.75 3.90
N HIS A 221 4.31 -23.02 5.05
CA HIS A 221 4.87 -24.33 5.36
C HIS A 221 3.79 -25.41 5.30
N TYR A 222 2.62 -25.16 5.90
CA TYR A 222 1.47 -26.06 5.79
C TYR A 222 1.03 -26.25 4.33
N THR A 223 0.92 -25.17 3.56
CA THR A 223 0.50 -25.20 2.15
C THR A 223 1.45 -26.04 1.30
N PHE A 224 2.75 -25.77 1.37
CA PHE A 224 3.76 -26.51 0.61
C PHE A 224 3.90 -27.97 1.07
N SER A 225 3.62 -28.31 2.33
CA SER A 225 3.62 -29.71 2.77
C SER A 225 2.55 -30.57 2.08
N ARG A 226 1.49 -29.94 1.56
CA ARG A 226 0.38 -30.61 0.84
C ARG A 226 0.59 -30.67 -0.68
N VAL A 227 1.71 -30.17 -1.18
CA VAL A 227 2.06 -30.19 -2.60
C VAL A 227 3.11 -31.29 -2.84
N PRO A 228 2.74 -32.51 -3.27
CA PRO A 228 3.68 -33.62 -3.34
C PRO A 228 4.75 -33.43 -4.44
N TYR A 229 4.40 -32.80 -5.57
CA TYR A 229 5.26 -32.62 -6.74
C TYR A 229 5.97 -31.26 -6.74
N CYS A 230 6.69 -30.94 -5.65
CA CYS A 230 7.43 -29.70 -5.50
C CYS A 230 8.82 -29.97 -4.91
N GLY A 231 9.87 -29.57 -5.63
CA GLY A 231 11.23 -29.56 -5.12
C GLY A 231 11.34 -28.59 -3.95
N ARG A 232 12.11 -28.91 -2.92
CA ARG A 232 12.26 -28.07 -1.72
C ARG A 232 13.73 -27.86 -1.42
N GLU A 233 14.15 -26.61 -1.34
CA GLU A 233 15.49 -26.21 -0.98
C GLU A 233 15.44 -25.21 0.16
N GLU A 234 16.27 -25.41 1.18
CA GLU A 234 16.32 -24.56 2.36
C GLU A 234 17.65 -23.80 2.44
N LEU A 235 17.57 -22.48 2.60
CA LEU A 235 18.72 -21.64 2.96
C LEU A 235 18.93 -21.69 4.47
N LEU A 236 19.69 -22.69 4.90
CA LEU A 236 20.07 -22.90 6.30
C LEU A 236 21.12 -21.88 6.78
N LEU A 237 21.08 -21.58 8.07
CA LEU A 237 22.14 -20.84 8.79
C LEU A 237 23.22 -21.81 9.27
N ASP A 238 23.82 -22.52 8.31
CA ASP A 238 24.85 -23.52 8.56
C ASP A 238 26.26 -22.93 8.45
N LYS A 239 27.28 -23.80 8.44
CA LYS A 239 28.67 -23.37 8.30
C LYS A 239 28.93 -22.70 6.95
N GLU A 240 28.39 -23.24 5.86
CA GLU A 240 28.55 -22.69 4.51
C GLU A 240 28.00 -21.26 4.45
N CYS A 241 26.82 -21.04 5.02
CA CYS A 241 26.21 -19.72 5.12
C CYS A 241 27.05 -18.73 5.94
N ARG A 242 27.67 -19.18 7.04
CA ARG A 242 28.57 -18.35 7.86
C ARG A 242 29.84 -17.99 7.10
N ASP A 243 30.47 -18.96 6.43
CA ASP A 243 31.67 -18.72 5.63
C ASP A 243 31.41 -17.73 4.48
N ASP A 244 30.21 -17.79 3.87
CA ASP A 244 29.77 -16.85 2.84
C ASP A 244 29.55 -15.42 3.38
N VAL A 245 28.90 -15.29 4.55
CA VAL A 245 28.74 -13.98 5.19
C VAL A 245 30.08 -13.39 5.63
N ASP A 246 30.99 -14.22 6.12
CA ASP A 246 32.36 -13.80 6.47
C ASP A 246 33.11 -13.28 5.25
N ARG A 247 33.01 -13.95 4.10
CA ARG A 247 33.58 -13.47 2.84
C ARG A 247 33.02 -12.10 2.48
N TYR A 248 31.69 -11.96 2.48
CA TYR A 248 31.03 -10.69 2.20
C TYR A 248 31.48 -9.57 3.15
N LEU A 249 31.54 -9.83 4.46
CA LEU A 249 32.02 -8.86 5.44
C LEU A 249 33.46 -8.43 5.18
N ARG A 250 34.36 -9.37 4.87
CA ARG A 250 35.79 -9.07 4.60
C ARG A 250 35.95 -8.16 3.40
N ASP A 251 35.26 -8.48 2.31
CA ASP A 251 35.39 -7.74 1.05
C ASP A 251 34.80 -6.32 1.20
N GLU A 252 33.63 -6.18 1.81
CA GLU A 252 33.00 -4.86 2.01
C GLU A 252 33.74 -4.00 3.04
N LEU A 253 34.30 -4.60 4.10
CA LEU A 253 35.17 -3.87 5.02
C LEU A 253 36.46 -3.42 4.34
N ALA A 254 37.00 -4.18 3.39
CA ALA A 254 38.14 -3.75 2.58
C ALA A 254 37.77 -2.53 1.71
N THR A 255 36.59 -2.53 1.09
CA THR A 255 36.06 -1.37 0.36
C THR A 255 35.93 -0.13 1.26
N ILE A 256 35.35 -0.28 2.45
CA ILE A 256 35.26 0.82 3.43
C ILE A 256 36.67 1.30 3.83
N ARG A 257 37.62 0.38 4.05
CA ARG A 257 38.99 0.75 4.40
C ARG A 257 39.66 1.58 3.30
N GLU A 258 39.45 1.23 2.03
CA GLU A 258 39.97 1.97 0.89
C GLU A 258 39.35 3.37 0.80
N GLN A 259 38.02 3.47 0.93
CA GLN A 259 37.29 4.74 0.89
C GLN A 259 37.73 5.72 1.98
N TYR A 260 38.09 5.22 3.17
CA TYR A 260 38.50 6.03 4.32
C TYR A 260 39.99 5.89 4.66
N SER A 261 40.83 5.55 3.67
CA SER A 261 42.25 5.21 3.85
C SER A 261 43.08 6.19 4.69
N ILE A 262 42.75 7.49 4.66
CA ILE A 262 43.46 8.54 5.42
C ILE A 262 43.35 8.34 6.94
N ILE A 263 42.21 7.86 7.43
CA ILE A 263 41.94 7.72 8.88
C ILE A 263 42.08 6.26 9.37
N MET A 264 42.27 5.31 8.46
CA MET A 264 42.21 3.88 8.76
C MET A 264 43.51 3.33 9.35
N PRO A 265 43.47 2.67 10.52
CA PRO A 265 44.63 1.95 11.04
C PRO A 265 44.90 0.69 10.21
N SER A 266 46.12 0.18 10.30
CA SER A 266 46.51 -1.10 9.69
C SER A 266 47.01 -2.07 10.77
N PRO A 267 46.39 -3.26 10.93
CA PRO A 267 45.20 -3.74 10.23
C PRO A 267 43.91 -3.07 10.74
N TRP A 268 42.92 -2.91 9.85
CA TRP A 268 41.53 -2.61 10.20
C TRP A 268 40.56 -3.47 9.40
N PRO A 269 39.50 -3.99 10.05
CA PRO A 269 39.33 -4.06 11.50
C PRO A 269 40.39 -4.98 12.15
N SER A 270 40.60 -4.84 13.46
CA SER A 270 41.37 -5.84 14.21
C SER A 270 40.65 -7.21 14.19
N LYS A 271 41.39 -8.28 14.46
CA LYS A 271 40.82 -9.64 14.49
C LYS A 271 39.63 -9.75 15.45
N ASP A 272 39.75 -9.23 16.67
CA ASP A 272 38.67 -9.28 17.67
C ASP A 272 37.44 -8.48 17.24
N GLN A 273 37.65 -7.35 16.53
CA GLN A 273 36.54 -6.56 15.98
C GLN A 273 35.83 -7.30 14.84
N PHE A 274 36.59 -7.96 13.96
CA PHE A 274 36.02 -8.78 12.90
C PHE A 274 35.26 -9.97 13.49
N ASP A 275 35.87 -10.72 14.41
CA ASP A 275 35.29 -11.90 15.04
C ASP A 275 34.03 -11.52 15.84
N GLY A 276 34.01 -10.35 16.50
CA GLY A 276 32.83 -9.81 17.14
C GLY A 276 31.69 -9.49 16.16
N LEU A 277 32.01 -8.85 15.03
CA LEU A 277 31.01 -8.49 14.02
C LEU A 277 30.46 -9.72 13.29
N SER A 278 31.34 -10.62 12.85
CA SER A 278 31.01 -11.91 12.23
C SER A 278 30.18 -12.78 13.19
N GLY A 279 30.62 -12.88 14.46
CA GLY A 279 29.90 -13.61 15.49
C GLY A 279 28.49 -13.07 15.73
N SER A 280 28.30 -11.75 15.72
CA SER A 280 26.96 -11.15 15.82
C SER A 280 26.10 -11.34 14.57
N ALA A 281 26.70 -11.34 13.38
CA ALA A 281 25.99 -11.66 12.14
C ALA A 281 25.52 -13.11 12.12
N SER A 282 26.33 -14.05 12.63
CA SER A 282 25.99 -15.48 12.73
C SER A 282 25.40 -16.08 11.44
N GLY A 283 25.95 -15.69 10.28
CA GLY A 283 25.49 -16.16 8.96
C GLY A 283 24.28 -15.42 8.39
N LEU A 284 23.85 -14.32 9.01
CA LEU A 284 22.72 -13.53 8.55
C LEU A 284 23.15 -12.36 7.66
N PHE A 285 22.88 -12.46 6.34
CA PHE A 285 23.25 -11.43 5.36
C PHE A 285 22.63 -10.07 5.64
N VAL A 286 21.37 -10.00 6.11
CA VAL A 286 20.72 -8.70 6.41
C VAL A 286 21.41 -7.98 7.58
N PHE A 287 21.92 -8.72 8.57
CA PHE A 287 22.72 -8.10 9.63
C PHE A 287 24.02 -7.55 9.04
N ALA A 288 24.73 -8.36 8.25
CA ALA A 288 26.00 -7.94 7.64
C ALA A 288 25.82 -6.69 6.77
N SER A 289 24.86 -6.69 5.84
CA SER A 289 24.64 -5.57 4.93
C SER A 289 24.15 -4.31 5.64
N THR A 290 23.23 -4.44 6.61
CA THR A 290 22.77 -3.31 7.44
C THR A 290 23.92 -2.76 8.29
N GLY A 291 24.72 -3.64 8.91
CA GLY A 291 25.85 -3.28 9.75
C GLY A 291 26.95 -2.57 8.97
N LEU A 292 27.27 -3.04 7.77
CA LEU A 292 28.22 -2.39 6.85
C LEU A 292 27.74 -1.00 6.43
N LYS A 293 26.46 -0.85 6.05
CA LYS A 293 25.87 0.47 5.75
C LYS A 293 25.92 1.40 6.98
N TYR A 294 25.65 0.87 8.18
CA TYR A 294 25.74 1.64 9.43
C TYR A 294 27.18 2.11 9.71
N ILE A 295 28.16 1.24 9.51
CA ILE A 295 29.59 1.50 9.72
C ILE A 295 30.13 2.49 8.69
N GLY A 296 29.83 2.28 7.41
CA GLY A 296 30.30 3.08 6.29
C GLY A 296 29.56 4.39 6.05
N ASP A 297 28.73 4.86 7.00
CA ASP A 297 27.90 6.06 6.87
C ASP A 297 28.72 7.28 6.40
N PRO A 298 28.51 7.77 5.16
CA PRO A 298 29.21 8.93 4.62
C PRO A 298 28.95 10.22 5.41
N THR A 299 27.81 10.29 6.09
CA THR A 299 27.41 11.47 6.88
C THR A 299 28.16 11.56 8.20
N TYR A 300 28.49 10.41 8.79
CA TYR A 300 29.32 10.35 9.99
C TYR A 300 30.81 10.39 9.64
N ALA A 301 31.19 9.80 8.50
CA ALA A 301 32.53 9.80 7.93
C ALA A 301 33.64 9.27 8.88
N ASN A 302 33.29 8.37 9.81
CA ASN A 302 34.24 7.75 10.73
C ASN A 302 33.81 6.29 11.03
N PRO A 303 34.21 5.33 10.17
CA PRO A 303 33.83 3.93 10.33
C PRO A 303 34.45 3.26 11.56
N ILE A 304 35.59 3.75 12.05
CA ILE A 304 36.29 3.20 13.21
C ILE A 304 35.43 3.36 14.46
N ASP A 305 34.94 4.57 14.71
CA ASP A 305 34.10 4.86 15.87
C ASP A 305 32.73 4.20 15.75
N ARG A 306 32.17 4.09 14.54
CA ARG A 306 30.89 3.39 14.30
C ARG A 306 30.99 1.90 14.59
N LEU A 307 32.03 1.24 14.10
CA LEU A 307 32.29 -0.17 14.40
C LEU A 307 32.49 -0.37 15.91
N LYS A 308 33.31 0.48 16.55
CA LYS A 308 33.53 0.43 18.00
C LYS A 308 32.24 0.62 18.79
N LYS A 309 31.40 1.59 18.39
CA LYS A 309 30.10 1.87 19.03
C LYS A 309 29.19 0.66 18.92
N LEU A 310 29.04 0.08 17.74
CA LEU A 310 28.21 -1.11 17.51
C LEU A 310 28.67 -2.29 18.36
N LEU A 311 29.96 -2.63 18.31
CA LEU A 311 30.51 -3.76 19.10
C LEU A 311 30.38 -3.51 20.61
N SER A 312 30.58 -2.27 21.08
CA SER A 312 30.39 -1.93 22.49
C SER A 312 28.94 -2.09 22.96
N PHE A 313 27.98 -1.79 22.08
CA PHE A 313 26.55 -1.99 22.36
C PHE A 313 26.21 -3.48 22.43
N LEU A 314 26.64 -4.26 21.43
CA LEU A 314 26.40 -5.70 21.37
C LEU A 314 27.05 -6.44 22.54
N ASN A 315 28.26 -6.05 22.94
CA ASN A 315 28.93 -6.61 24.12
C ASN A 315 28.17 -6.33 25.42
N ARG A 316 27.72 -5.08 25.63
CA ARG A 316 26.99 -4.70 26.86
C ARG A 316 25.71 -5.51 27.07
N ILE A 317 25.06 -5.93 25.99
CA ILE A 317 23.80 -6.69 26.02
C ILE A 317 24.05 -8.21 25.95
N GLY A 318 25.32 -8.65 25.86
CA GLY A 318 25.68 -10.07 25.82
C GLY A 318 25.31 -10.75 24.49
N ALA A 319 25.21 -9.99 23.40
CA ALA A 319 24.78 -10.50 22.10
C ALA A 319 25.93 -11.08 21.25
N ILE A 320 27.18 -10.78 21.60
CA ILE A 320 28.34 -11.35 20.88
C ILE A 320 28.46 -12.83 21.26
N GLY A 321 28.34 -13.71 20.27
CA GLY A 321 28.29 -15.17 20.48
C GLY A 321 26.90 -15.72 20.83
N SER A 322 25.84 -14.90 20.72
CA SER A 322 24.46 -15.38 20.81
C SER A 322 24.14 -16.34 19.65
N ASN A 323 23.52 -17.49 19.96
CA ASN A 323 23.03 -18.43 18.95
C ASN A 323 21.70 -17.99 18.30
N ASN A 324 21.22 -16.77 18.55
CA ASN A 324 20.01 -16.21 17.95
C ASN A 324 20.34 -15.02 17.02
N PRO A 325 20.55 -15.25 15.72
CA PRO A 325 20.92 -14.20 14.75
C PRO A 325 19.85 -13.11 14.58
N LEU A 326 18.57 -13.46 14.77
CA LEU A 326 17.48 -12.48 14.68
C LEU A 326 17.49 -11.52 15.87
N ALA A 327 17.85 -12.00 17.06
CA ALA A 327 18.02 -11.11 18.22
C ALA A 327 19.18 -10.12 18.01
N SER A 328 20.30 -10.57 17.41
CA SER A 328 21.39 -9.66 17.05
C SER A 328 20.96 -8.60 16.03
N LEU A 329 20.11 -8.96 15.07
CA LEU A 329 19.54 -8.02 14.10
C LEU A 329 18.65 -6.97 14.79
N ASP A 330 17.78 -7.39 15.71
CA ASP A 330 16.91 -6.50 16.48
C ASP A 330 17.74 -5.50 17.31
N LEU A 331 18.88 -5.95 17.86
CA LEU A 331 19.83 -5.09 18.54
C LEU A 331 20.52 -4.09 17.60
N LEU A 332 20.89 -4.50 16.39
CA LEU A 332 21.41 -3.56 15.38
C LEU A 332 20.39 -2.47 15.03
N TYR A 333 19.12 -2.84 14.82
CA TYR A 333 18.04 -1.87 14.59
C TYR A 333 17.82 -0.94 15.79
N THR A 334 17.85 -1.50 17.01
CA THR A 334 17.77 -0.73 18.25
C THR A 334 18.89 0.29 18.34
N GLN A 335 20.13 -0.09 18.00
CA GLN A 335 21.28 0.82 17.99
C GLN A 335 21.13 1.93 16.92
N ILE A 336 20.61 1.61 15.74
CA ILE A 336 20.32 2.59 14.68
C ILE A 336 19.29 3.63 15.16
N LEU A 337 18.19 3.17 15.75
CA LEU A 337 17.12 4.05 16.23
C LEU A 337 17.53 4.86 17.45
N THR A 338 18.41 4.32 18.30
CA THR A 338 18.99 5.04 19.45
C THR A 338 19.93 6.18 19.01
N ASP A 339 20.44 6.15 17.78
CA ASP A 339 21.25 7.25 17.25
C ASP A 339 20.40 8.46 16.82
N VAL A 340 19.08 8.30 16.71
CA VAL A 340 18.14 9.40 16.48
C VAL A 340 18.00 10.19 17.79
N PRO A 341 18.21 11.51 17.79
CA PRO A 341 18.03 12.34 18.99
C PRO A 341 16.59 12.27 19.52
N GLU A 342 16.42 12.29 20.85
CA GLU A 342 15.10 12.09 21.48
C GLU A 342 14.09 13.18 21.08
N GLU A 343 14.55 14.41 20.87
CA GLU A 343 13.76 15.54 20.39
C GLU A 343 13.33 15.39 18.92
N THR A 344 14.07 14.61 18.14
CA THR A 344 13.80 14.37 16.71
C THR A 344 12.95 13.11 16.50
N PHE A 345 13.05 12.13 17.40
CA PHE A 345 12.41 10.83 17.26
C PHE A 345 10.89 10.89 17.05
N PRO A 346 10.09 11.77 17.69
CA PRO A 346 8.67 11.88 17.39
C PRO A 346 8.38 12.17 15.91
N THR A 347 9.19 13.01 15.26
CA THR A 347 9.08 13.25 13.81
C THR A 347 9.48 12.03 13.01
N THR A 348 10.55 11.35 13.40
CA THR A 348 10.98 10.08 12.77
C THR A 348 9.88 9.03 12.86
N TRP A 349 9.27 8.86 14.04
CA TRP A 349 8.18 7.93 14.28
C TRP A 349 6.98 8.25 13.40
N ARG A 350 6.57 9.53 13.30
CA ARG A 350 5.46 9.94 12.43
C ARG A 350 5.72 9.60 10.96
N ILE A 351 6.93 9.84 10.47
CA ILE A 351 7.30 9.49 9.09
C ILE A 351 7.19 7.96 8.88
N LEU A 352 7.76 7.16 9.78
CA LEU A 352 7.70 5.69 9.71
C LEU A 352 6.27 5.17 9.79
N ALA A 353 5.47 5.71 10.71
CA ALA A 353 4.07 5.36 10.92
C ALA A 353 3.25 5.54 9.64
N HIS A 354 3.38 6.70 8.99
CA HIS A 354 2.67 6.94 7.74
C HIS A 354 3.21 6.08 6.61
N SER A 355 4.53 5.91 6.49
CA SER A 355 5.11 5.04 5.45
C SER A 355 4.68 3.57 5.57
N PHE A 356 4.33 3.07 6.77
CA PHE A 356 3.98 1.66 6.96
C PHE A 356 2.49 1.37 6.88
N TRP A 357 1.66 2.35 7.23
CA TRP A 357 0.24 2.10 7.52
C TRP A 357 -0.72 2.86 6.59
N THR A 358 -0.26 3.79 5.75
CA THR A 358 -1.16 4.46 4.80
C THR A 358 -1.56 3.55 3.65
N THR A 359 -0.71 2.64 3.21
CA THR A 359 -0.87 1.88 1.96
C THR A 359 -2.00 0.84 2.01
N ASN A 360 -2.38 0.40 3.22
CA ASN A 360 -3.52 -0.49 3.45
C ASN A 360 -4.86 0.26 3.61
N ILE A 361 -4.89 1.56 3.32
CA ILE A 361 -6.07 2.42 3.42
C ILE A 361 -6.38 2.95 2.02
N ARG A 362 -7.66 3.01 1.68
CA ARG A 362 -8.14 3.48 0.38
C ARG A 362 -7.58 4.88 0.05
N HIS A 363 -6.93 5.05 -1.10
CA HIS A 363 -6.22 6.27 -1.52
C HIS A 363 -4.88 6.54 -0.82
N GLY A 364 -4.39 5.65 0.04
CA GLY A 364 -3.10 5.81 0.71
C GLY A 364 -1.90 5.66 -0.23
N ASP A 365 -2.07 4.98 -1.35
CA ASP A 365 -1.14 4.92 -2.49
C ASP A 365 -0.84 6.32 -3.08
N MET A 366 -1.72 7.30 -2.85
CA MET A 366 -1.49 8.67 -3.28
C MET A 366 -0.36 9.37 -2.52
N LEU A 367 0.09 8.87 -1.35
CA LEU A 367 1.27 9.36 -0.62
C LEU A 367 2.58 8.72 -1.12
N SER A 368 2.65 8.41 -2.41
CA SER A 368 3.73 7.63 -3.04
C SER A 368 5.09 8.33 -3.17
N THR A 369 5.24 9.59 -2.76
CA THR A 369 6.51 10.31 -2.87
C THR A 369 6.92 10.95 -1.56
N ALA A 370 8.23 11.08 -1.33
CA ALA A 370 8.76 11.72 -0.13
C ALA A 370 8.27 13.17 0.01
N GLN A 371 8.06 13.89 -1.11
CA GLN A 371 7.51 15.25 -1.10
C GLN A 371 6.04 15.27 -0.66
N LEU A 372 5.21 14.35 -1.14
CA LEU A 372 3.80 14.26 -0.75
C LEU A 372 3.68 13.90 0.73
N LEU A 373 4.40 12.88 1.19
CA LEU A 373 4.42 12.47 2.59
C LEU A 373 4.84 13.63 3.51
N ARG A 374 5.92 14.34 3.16
CA ARG A 374 6.38 15.49 3.95
C ARG A 374 5.33 16.60 4.02
N ASN A 375 4.76 17.00 2.88
CA ASN A 375 3.74 18.04 2.87
C ASN A 375 2.56 17.59 3.70
N PHE A 376 2.06 16.36 3.49
CA PHE A 376 0.94 15.81 4.25
C PHE A 376 1.16 15.84 5.77
N LEU A 377 2.39 15.58 6.22
CA LEU A 377 2.78 15.66 7.64
C LEU A 377 3.04 17.08 8.17
N HIS A 378 2.94 18.11 7.32
CA HIS A 378 3.25 19.52 7.63
C HIS A 378 4.68 19.77 8.10
N LEU A 379 5.63 18.99 7.58
CA LEU A 379 7.02 19.07 8.00
C LEU A 379 7.80 20.08 7.15
N ASP A 380 8.78 20.75 7.76
CA ASP A 380 9.78 21.53 7.04
C ASP A 380 10.87 20.62 6.45
N GLN A 381 11.57 21.08 5.41
CA GLN A 381 12.52 20.23 4.68
C GLN A 381 13.63 19.75 5.61
N GLY A 382 14.19 20.69 6.38
CA GLY A 382 15.22 20.39 7.36
C GLY A 382 14.76 19.39 8.41
N ALA A 383 13.52 19.53 8.91
CA ALA A 383 12.96 18.61 9.90
C ALA A 383 12.80 17.19 9.34
N PHE A 384 12.28 17.05 8.12
CA PHE A 384 12.09 15.75 7.46
C PHE A 384 13.41 15.02 7.22
N TYR A 385 14.39 15.69 6.61
CA TYR A 385 15.70 15.08 6.36
C TYR A 385 16.50 14.85 7.64
N SER A 386 16.39 15.74 8.63
CA SER A 386 17.02 15.52 9.95
C SER A 386 16.46 14.28 10.64
N ALA A 387 15.14 14.08 10.58
CA ALA A 387 14.46 12.93 11.17
C ALA A 387 14.86 11.59 10.56
N LEU A 388 15.20 11.57 9.27
CA LEU A 388 15.61 10.35 8.56
C LEU A 388 17.13 10.18 8.49
N ARG A 389 17.91 11.19 8.88
CA ARG A 389 19.37 11.24 8.70
C ARG A 389 20.12 10.03 9.27
N LYS A 390 19.63 9.45 10.37
CA LYS A 390 20.27 8.31 11.05
C LYS A 390 19.79 6.95 10.56
N LEU A 391 18.83 6.92 9.65
CA LEU A 391 18.17 5.70 9.16
C LEU A 391 18.68 5.24 7.79
N HIS A 392 19.76 5.83 7.24
CA HIS A 392 20.27 5.49 5.91
C HIS A 392 20.61 3.99 5.72
N SER A 393 20.98 3.32 6.81
CA SER A 393 21.30 1.88 6.79
C SER A 393 20.07 0.99 6.65
N VAL A 394 18.87 1.52 6.90
CA VAL A 394 17.59 0.80 6.84
C VAL A 394 16.60 1.38 5.84
N ILE A 395 16.75 2.66 5.46
CA ILE A 395 15.90 3.39 4.53
C ILE A 395 16.78 4.10 3.48
N ALA A 396 16.46 3.91 2.21
CA ALA A 396 16.90 4.77 1.12
C ALA A 396 16.00 6.01 1.08
N VAL A 397 16.59 7.16 1.40
CA VAL A 397 15.92 8.46 1.37
C VAL A 397 16.32 9.17 0.07
N PRO A 398 15.37 9.57 -0.79
CA PRO A 398 15.69 10.30 -2.01
C PRO A 398 16.26 11.68 -1.67
N VAL A 399 17.23 12.13 -2.47
CA VAL A 399 17.74 13.50 -2.37
C VAL A 399 16.64 14.51 -2.68
N PRO A 400 16.73 15.76 -2.19
CA PRO A 400 15.66 16.76 -2.34
C PRO A 400 15.16 16.96 -3.78
N GLU A 401 16.05 16.83 -4.76
CA GLU A 401 15.77 17.00 -6.18
C GLU A 401 14.90 15.86 -6.76
N GLU A 402 14.94 14.69 -6.14
CA GLU A 402 14.22 13.48 -6.56
C GLU A 402 12.96 13.22 -5.72
N ALA A 403 12.78 13.93 -4.61
CA ALA A 403 11.71 13.67 -3.65
C ALA A 403 10.29 13.82 -4.20
N SER A 404 10.11 14.55 -5.31
CA SER A 404 8.82 14.67 -6.02
C SER A 404 8.48 13.47 -6.90
N LYS A 405 9.45 12.55 -7.11
CA LYS A 405 9.33 11.39 -8.00
C LYS A 405 9.59 10.06 -7.29
N ALA A 406 10.26 10.08 -6.14
CA ALA A 406 10.69 8.88 -5.44
C ALA A 406 10.06 8.79 -4.02
N PRO A 407 9.60 7.59 -3.62
CA PRO A 407 9.20 7.31 -2.24
C PRO A 407 10.42 7.16 -1.33
N LEU A 408 10.14 7.11 -0.02
CA LEU A 408 11.05 6.46 0.92
C LEU A 408 11.05 4.96 0.65
N ARG A 409 12.21 4.33 0.56
CA ARG A 409 12.31 2.88 0.32
C ARG A 409 13.00 2.18 1.47
N LEU A 410 12.38 1.15 2.02
CA LEU A 410 12.98 0.31 3.04
C LEU A 410 13.90 -0.71 2.38
N HIS A 411 15.11 -0.90 2.93
CA HIS A 411 16.07 -1.85 2.38
C HIS A 411 15.63 -3.30 2.59
N HIS A 412 14.89 -3.59 3.65
CA HIS A 412 14.44 -4.96 3.96
C HIS A 412 13.19 -4.96 4.85
N ALA A 413 12.26 -5.88 4.57
CA ALA A 413 11.00 -6.03 5.32
C ALA A 413 11.20 -6.32 6.82
N SER A 414 12.30 -6.98 7.21
CA SER A 414 12.60 -7.27 8.63
C SER A 414 12.70 -6.04 9.53
N PHE A 415 13.00 -4.85 8.98
CA PHE A 415 12.98 -3.61 9.75
C PHE A 415 11.56 -3.17 10.08
N GLN A 416 10.64 -3.26 9.11
CA GLN A 416 9.21 -3.06 9.35
C GLN A 416 8.68 -4.13 10.31
N ASP A 417 9.05 -5.41 10.12
CA ASP A 417 8.65 -6.50 11.04
C ASP A 417 9.11 -6.24 12.48
N PHE A 418 10.31 -5.66 12.66
CA PHE A 418 10.84 -5.28 13.97
C PHE A 418 10.02 -4.16 14.60
N LEU A 419 9.76 -3.08 13.85
CA LEU A 419 9.01 -1.92 14.33
C LEU A 419 7.53 -2.23 14.59
N SER A 420 6.95 -3.21 13.91
CA SER A 420 5.56 -3.63 14.12
C SER A 420 5.37 -4.54 15.34
N ASP A 421 6.43 -5.14 15.88
CA ASP A 421 6.35 -6.04 17.04
C ASP A 421 6.85 -5.34 18.32
N PRO A 422 5.96 -5.08 19.31
CA PRO A 422 6.34 -4.42 20.56
C PRO A 422 7.35 -5.22 21.39
N ASN A 423 7.36 -6.56 21.27
CA ASN A 423 8.30 -7.41 22.01
C ASN A 423 9.73 -7.29 21.46
N ARG A 424 9.87 -6.90 20.18
CA ARG A 424 11.16 -6.75 19.51
C ARG A 424 11.68 -5.32 19.60
N SER A 425 10.82 -4.33 19.32
CA SER A 425 11.23 -2.93 19.20
C SER A 425 11.06 -2.09 20.47
N GLY A 426 10.31 -2.57 21.46
CA GLY A 426 10.11 -1.87 22.74
C GLY A 426 9.60 -0.44 22.52
N ARG A 427 10.36 0.56 22.97
CA ARG A 427 9.98 1.98 22.87
C ARG A 427 9.89 2.50 21.43
N PHE A 428 10.44 1.77 20.46
CA PHE A 428 10.47 2.18 19.06
C PHE A 428 9.28 1.64 18.25
N VAL A 429 8.37 0.90 18.88
CA VAL A 429 7.23 0.28 18.20
C VAL A 429 6.40 1.31 17.42
N VAL A 430 6.08 0.98 16.17
CA VAL A 430 5.19 1.72 15.28
C VAL A 430 3.85 1.00 15.27
N GLU A 431 3.13 1.14 16.38
CA GLU A 431 1.85 0.51 16.63
C GLU A 431 0.78 1.02 15.67
N ARG A 432 0.02 0.10 15.06
CA ARG A 432 -0.99 0.41 14.05
C ARG A 432 -2.05 1.40 14.55
N GLY A 433 -2.64 1.18 15.73
CA GLY A 433 -3.68 2.07 16.29
C GLY A 433 -3.19 3.51 16.44
N LYS A 434 -2.01 3.71 17.05
CA LYS A 434 -1.39 5.03 17.18
C LYS A 434 -1.05 5.67 15.84
N ALA A 435 -0.57 4.90 14.88
CA ALA A 435 -0.29 5.39 13.54
C ALA A 435 -1.58 5.88 12.86
N LEU A 436 -2.66 5.11 12.97
CA LEU A 436 -3.98 5.50 12.46
C LEU A 436 -4.51 6.77 13.13
N PHE A 437 -4.32 6.95 14.44
CA PHE A 437 -4.65 8.21 15.11
C PHE A 437 -3.86 9.40 14.57
N ASP A 438 -2.55 9.28 14.34
CA ASP A 438 -1.74 10.37 13.76
C ASP A 438 -2.13 10.68 12.30
N ILE A 439 -2.50 9.65 11.53
CA ILE A 439 -3.05 9.80 10.18
C ILE A 439 -4.37 10.58 10.23
N ALA A 440 -5.29 10.20 11.12
CA ALA A 440 -6.57 10.91 11.30
C ALA A 440 -6.36 12.38 11.70
N LYS A 441 -5.43 12.66 12.63
CA LYS A 441 -5.05 14.03 13.02
C LYS A 441 -4.55 14.85 11.81
N SER A 442 -3.68 14.26 10.97
CA SER A 442 -3.12 14.93 9.80
C SER A 442 -4.18 15.20 8.73
N CYS A 443 -5.09 14.25 8.48
CA CYS A 443 -6.23 14.44 7.60
C CYS A 443 -7.18 15.54 8.09
N LEU A 444 -7.52 15.55 9.39
CA LEU A 444 -8.39 16.58 9.98
C LEU A 444 -7.77 17.98 9.87
N PHE A 445 -6.45 18.10 10.01
CA PHE A 445 -5.76 19.37 9.76
C PHE A 445 -6.00 19.84 8.31
N TRP A 446 -5.74 18.98 7.32
CA TRP A 446 -5.94 19.34 5.91
C TRP A 446 -7.40 19.60 5.57
N HIS A 447 -8.33 18.92 6.24
CA HIS A 447 -9.75 19.21 6.15
C HIS A 447 -10.08 20.61 6.61
N ASP A 448 -9.65 20.99 7.81
CA ASP A 448 -9.92 22.30 8.36
C ASP A 448 -9.31 23.41 7.48
N ILE A 449 -8.06 23.24 7.03
CA ILE A 449 -7.41 24.19 6.13
C ILE A 449 -8.17 24.36 4.83
N ASP A 450 -8.52 23.27 4.14
CA ASP A 450 -9.17 23.38 2.84
C ASP A 450 -10.54 24.06 2.94
N VAL A 451 -11.36 23.61 3.87
CA VAL A 451 -12.73 24.12 3.94
C VAL A 451 -12.77 25.57 4.39
N MET A 452 -11.97 25.94 5.39
CA MET A 452 -11.94 27.32 5.89
C MET A 452 -11.50 28.32 4.82
N HIS A 453 -10.66 27.90 3.85
CA HIS A 453 -10.15 28.80 2.82
C HIS A 453 -11.02 28.81 1.55
N PHE A 454 -11.63 27.68 1.18
CA PHE A 454 -12.23 27.53 -0.14
C PHE A 454 -13.70 27.13 -0.14
N HIS A 455 -14.16 26.38 0.86
CA HIS A 455 -15.50 25.77 0.84
C HIS A 455 -16.46 26.35 1.89
N ALA A 456 -16.08 27.44 2.57
CA ALA A 456 -16.91 28.06 3.59
C ALA A 456 -18.28 28.55 3.08
N ASP A 457 -18.40 28.85 1.79
CA ASP A 457 -19.63 29.35 1.16
C ASP A 457 -20.30 28.35 0.20
N ASP A 458 -19.72 27.15 0.02
CA ASP A 458 -20.23 26.16 -0.94
C ASP A 458 -21.60 25.59 -0.55
N GLY A 459 -21.88 25.57 0.75
CA GLY A 459 -23.11 25.04 1.34
C GLY A 459 -23.39 23.60 0.89
N TRP A 460 -24.25 23.44 -0.10
CA TRP A 460 -24.69 22.14 -0.61
C TRP A 460 -24.01 21.69 -1.90
N GLY A 461 -23.30 22.58 -2.59
CA GLY A 461 -22.56 22.30 -3.81
C GLY A 461 -21.05 22.26 -3.55
N PHE A 462 -20.62 21.49 -2.56
CA PHE A 462 -19.20 21.34 -2.20
C PHE A 462 -18.36 20.95 -3.42
N ASP A 463 -17.33 21.72 -3.74
CA ASP A 463 -16.49 21.46 -4.92
C ASP A 463 -15.51 20.31 -4.68
N LEU A 464 -16.01 19.08 -4.80
CA LEU A 464 -15.25 17.84 -4.70
C LEU A 464 -14.09 17.74 -5.71
N GLN A 465 -14.13 18.52 -6.78
CA GLN A 465 -13.09 18.52 -7.80
C GLN A 465 -11.90 19.41 -7.42
N HIS A 466 -11.97 20.14 -6.30
CA HIS A 466 -10.92 21.01 -5.79
C HIS A 466 -10.40 21.95 -6.91
N ARG A 467 -11.32 22.69 -7.56
CA ARG A 467 -11.05 23.58 -8.70
C ARG A 467 -10.66 24.99 -8.28
N HIS A 468 -10.20 25.16 -7.04
CA HIS A 468 -9.75 26.44 -6.49
C HIS A 468 -8.21 26.54 -6.46
N ALA A 469 -7.71 27.58 -5.81
CA ALA A 469 -6.28 27.80 -5.64
C ALA A 469 -5.65 26.70 -4.77
N SER A 470 -4.31 26.64 -4.77
CA SER A 470 -3.59 25.62 -4.00
C SER A 470 -3.75 25.83 -2.50
N LEU A 471 -3.75 24.72 -1.76
CA LEU A 471 -3.85 24.69 -0.31
C LEU A 471 -2.77 25.57 0.31
N PRO A 472 -3.11 26.46 1.25
CA PRO A 472 -2.10 27.18 2.00
C PRO A 472 -1.32 26.21 2.88
N HIS A 473 -0.14 26.63 3.35
CA HIS A 473 0.75 25.83 4.21
C HIS A 473 1.42 24.60 3.56
N LEU A 474 1.37 24.46 2.24
CA LEU A 474 2.28 23.55 1.52
C LEU A 474 3.73 24.04 1.72
N LYS A 475 4.53 23.23 2.40
CA LYS A 475 5.91 23.59 2.79
C LYS A 475 6.96 23.16 1.76
N TRP A 476 6.60 22.35 0.77
CA TRP A 476 7.51 21.83 -0.26
C TRP A 476 6.87 21.72 -1.63
N VAL A 477 6.85 22.81 -2.36
CA VAL A 477 6.29 22.86 -3.72
C VAL A 477 7.12 23.77 -4.59
N SER A 478 7.13 23.49 -5.89
CA SER A 478 7.56 24.43 -6.92
C SER A 478 6.33 24.97 -7.65
N PRO A 479 6.42 26.13 -8.31
CA PRO A 479 5.30 26.68 -9.09
C PRO A 479 4.70 25.67 -10.09
N ASP A 480 5.53 24.79 -10.64
CA ASP A 480 5.12 23.80 -11.64
C ASP A 480 4.33 22.61 -11.07
N ASN A 481 4.48 22.29 -9.77
CA ASN A 481 3.88 21.09 -9.18
C ASN A 481 2.92 21.35 -8.01
N GLU A 482 2.87 22.59 -7.51
CA GLU A 482 2.04 23.01 -6.38
C GLU A 482 0.57 22.60 -6.53
N LYS A 483 -0.04 22.89 -7.68
CA LYS A 483 -1.43 22.51 -7.96
C LYS A 483 -1.66 20.99 -7.97
N GLY A 484 -0.65 20.21 -8.34
CA GLY A 484 -0.71 18.75 -8.34
C GLY A 484 -0.68 18.21 -6.92
N VAL A 485 0.33 18.64 -6.15
CA VAL A 485 0.49 18.30 -4.72
C VAL A 485 -0.75 18.70 -3.92
N SER A 486 -1.26 19.91 -4.13
CA SER A 486 -2.47 20.41 -3.48
C SER A 486 -3.68 19.51 -3.74
N ARG A 487 -3.93 19.16 -5.01
CA ARG A 487 -5.06 18.29 -5.38
C ARG A 487 -4.93 16.91 -4.75
N THR A 488 -3.72 16.34 -4.76
CA THR A 488 -3.45 15.04 -4.13
C THR A 488 -3.73 15.09 -2.63
N ILE A 489 -3.21 16.09 -1.91
CA ILE A 489 -3.46 16.25 -0.46
C ILE A 489 -4.95 16.45 -0.16
N ALA A 490 -5.66 17.22 -0.97
CA ALA A 490 -7.09 17.39 -0.82
C ALA A 490 -7.91 16.12 -1.07
N SER A 491 -7.46 15.26 -2.00
CA SER A 491 -8.07 13.93 -2.17
C SER A 491 -7.75 13.00 -0.99
N ILE A 492 -6.52 13.07 -0.47
CA ILE A 492 -6.05 12.27 0.66
C ILE A 492 -6.75 12.65 1.96
N ARG A 493 -7.14 13.91 2.15
CA ARG A 493 -7.96 14.31 3.32
C ARG A 493 -9.12 13.35 3.58
N ASP A 494 -9.78 12.87 2.53
CA ASP A 494 -10.94 11.99 2.65
C ASP A 494 -10.58 10.59 3.19
N LEU A 495 -9.28 10.25 3.30
CA LEU A 495 -8.80 9.04 4.00
C LEU A 495 -9.23 8.99 5.47
N CYS A 496 -9.39 10.12 6.16
CA CYS A 496 -9.71 10.08 7.61
C CYS A 496 -10.97 9.30 7.92
N TRP A 497 -11.93 9.29 7.01
CA TRP A 497 -13.22 8.68 7.27
C TRP A 497 -13.14 7.15 7.32
N ASP A 498 -12.39 6.54 6.40
CA ASP A 498 -12.09 5.11 6.43
C ASP A 498 -11.22 4.74 7.66
N VAL A 499 -10.36 5.68 8.10
CA VAL A 499 -9.59 5.52 9.33
C VAL A 499 -10.52 5.47 10.55
N PHE A 500 -11.50 6.37 10.67
CA PHE A 500 -12.44 6.42 11.80
C PHE A 500 -13.26 5.13 11.96
N ASP A 501 -13.61 4.47 10.86
CA ASP A 501 -14.24 3.14 10.92
C ASP A 501 -13.27 2.08 11.46
N THR A 502 -12.01 2.14 11.04
CA THR A 502 -10.96 1.20 11.46
C THR A 502 -10.59 1.34 12.94
N ILE A 503 -10.49 2.56 13.46
CA ILE A 503 -10.16 2.85 14.88
C ILE A 503 -11.40 2.91 15.78
N SER A 504 -12.53 2.39 15.32
CA SER A 504 -13.83 2.77 15.85
C SER A 504 -14.04 2.47 17.35
N ASP A 505 -13.29 1.50 17.88
CA ASP A 505 -13.34 1.06 19.28
C ASP A 505 -12.13 1.52 20.12
N GLU A 506 -11.14 2.20 19.50
CA GLU A 506 -9.95 2.70 20.18
C GLU A 506 -10.08 4.19 20.54
N ARG A 507 -9.45 4.59 21.66
CA ARG A 507 -9.52 5.96 22.20
C ARG A 507 -8.17 6.67 22.13
N ASP A 508 -8.19 7.90 21.63
CA ASP A 508 -7.08 8.86 21.69
C ASP A 508 -7.62 10.23 22.11
N ASP A 509 -7.20 10.73 23.28
CA ASP A 509 -7.77 11.94 23.87
C ASP A 509 -7.42 13.20 23.07
N ASP A 510 -6.26 13.25 22.42
CA ASP A 510 -5.85 14.37 21.57
C ASP A 510 -6.71 14.43 20.30
N LEU A 511 -6.96 13.29 19.65
CA LEU A 511 -7.84 13.17 18.48
C LEU A 511 -9.28 13.49 18.86
N LEU A 512 -9.75 13.03 20.01
CA LEU A 512 -11.08 13.34 20.51
C LEU A 512 -11.22 14.85 20.78
N SER A 513 -10.20 15.47 21.37
CA SER A 513 -10.15 16.92 21.54
C SER A 513 -10.13 17.67 20.20
N LEU A 514 -9.41 17.17 19.20
CA LEU A 514 -9.38 17.76 17.87
C LEU A 514 -10.76 17.66 17.20
N ALA A 515 -11.37 16.48 17.24
CA ALA A 515 -12.72 16.22 16.73
C ALA A 515 -13.77 17.12 17.39
N ARG A 516 -13.67 17.35 18.71
CA ARG A 516 -14.56 18.24 19.46
C ARG A 516 -14.49 19.71 19.03
N ASN A 517 -13.33 20.13 18.55
CA ASN A 517 -13.07 21.52 18.17
C ASN A 517 -13.33 21.81 16.67
N LEU A 518 -13.65 20.78 15.88
CA LEU A 518 -13.99 20.94 14.47
C LEU A 518 -15.18 21.86 14.29
N ASP A 519 -15.15 22.65 13.22
CA ASP A 519 -16.30 23.43 12.79
C ASP A 519 -17.17 22.59 11.87
N PHE A 520 -18.22 21.98 12.42
CA PHE A 520 -19.05 21.02 11.69
C PHE A 520 -19.86 21.65 10.55
N ARG A 521 -19.98 22.99 10.49
CA ARG A 521 -20.61 23.72 9.37
C ARG A 521 -19.97 23.40 8.02
N TYR A 522 -18.73 22.99 8.08
CA TYR A 522 -17.81 22.84 6.99
C TYR A 522 -17.51 21.38 6.64
N LEU A 523 -18.17 20.43 7.31
CA LEU A 523 -17.89 19.02 7.11
C LEU A 523 -18.60 18.47 5.87
N HIS A 524 -17.85 17.73 5.04
CA HIS A 524 -18.37 17.13 3.81
C HIS A 524 -19.40 16.01 4.08
N ARG A 525 -20.42 15.90 3.21
CA ARG A 525 -21.64 15.10 3.41
C ARG A 525 -21.49 13.59 3.36
N GLY A 526 -20.51 13.11 2.62
CA GLY A 526 -20.40 11.68 2.31
C GLY A 526 -20.04 10.82 3.53
N TYR A 527 -19.41 11.43 4.55
CA TYR A 527 -18.57 10.67 5.46
C TYR A 527 -18.52 11.21 6.91
N PHE A 528 -19.46 12.08 7.30
CA PHE A 528 -19.59 12.53 8.68
C PHE A 528 -20.11 11.47 9.67
N PRO A 529 -20.88 10.44 9.27
CA PRO A 529 -21.34 9.40 10.21
C PRO A 529 -20.23 8.62 10.86
N GLU A 530 -19.13 8.37 10.16
CA GLU A 530 -17.98 7.62 10.66
C GLU A 530 -17.35 8.36 11.83
N LEU A 531 -17.08 9.66 11.65
CA LEU A 531 -16.59 10.53 12.72
C LEU A 531 -17.62 10.68 13.85
N ALA A 532 -18.90 10.91 13.54
CA ALA A 532 -19.94 11.06 14.55
C ALA A 532 -20.11 9.77 15.37
N ASN A 533 -20.11 8.61 14.71
CA ASN A 533 -20.17 7.31 15.37
C ASN A 533 -18.95 7.09 16.24
N TRP A 534 -17.76 7.44 15.76
CA TRP A 534 -16.54 7.32 16.56
C TRP A 534 -16.63 8.19 17.81
N VAL A 535 -16.93 9.49 17.68
CA VAL A 535 -17.08 10.42 18.83
C VAL A 535 -18.14 9.91 19.82
N TYR A 536 -19.29 9.48 19.32
CA TYR A 536 -20.36 8.91 20.15
C TYR A 536 -19.91 7.64 20.89
N ARG A 537 -19.14 6.75 20.25
CA ARG A 537 -18.61 5.54 20.91
C ARG A 537 -17.60 5.89 22.01
N GLN A 538 -16.80 6.94 21.83
CA GLN A 538 -15.83 7.38 22.84
C GLN A 538 -16.51 7.91 24.10
N ASP A 539 -17.60 8.66 23.95
CA ASP A 539 -18.39 9.20 25.06
C ASP A 539 -19.84 9.47 24.62
N PRO A 540 -20.76 8.52 24.85
CA PRO A 540 -22.18 8.69 24.51
C PRO A 540 -22.88 9.82 25.29
N SER A 541 -22.28 10.29 26.38
CA SER A 541 -22.80 11.39 27.19
C SER A 541 -22.33 12.76 26.73
N ASP A 542 -21.41 12.80 25.76
CA ASP A 542 -20.86 14.04 25.23
C ASP A 542 -21.95 14.85 24.52
N PRO A 543 -22.23 16.10 24.96
CA PRO A 543 -23.26 16.93 24.36
C PRO A 543 -22.96 17.32 22.91
N ILE A 544 -21.76 17.04 22.41
CA ILE A 544 -21.39 17.30 21.02
C ILE A 544 -22.31 16.60 20.04
N ILE A 545 -22.77 15.38 20.36
CA ILE A 545 -23.70 14.61 19.54
C ILE A 545 -24.98 14.41 20.33
N ARG A 546 -26.10 14.80 19.73
CA ARG A 546 -27.42 14.69 20.36
C ARG A 546 -28.50 14.53 19.32
N THR A 547 -29.56 13.83 19.68
CA THR A 547 -30.68 13.52 18.79
C THR A 547 -31.92 14.34 19.13
N GLU A 548 -32.00 14.82 20.37
CA GLU A 548 -33.02 15.74 20.85
C GLU A 548 -32.47 17.16 20.98
N PRO A 549 -33.27 18.19 20.68
CA PRO A 549 -32.85 19.57 20.86
C PRO A 549 -32.62 19.88 22.35
N SER A 550 -31.44 20.39 22.67
CA SER A 550 -31.00 20.67 24.04
C SER A 550 -31.07 22.15 24.42
N ASN A 551 -31.17 23.04 23.43
CA ASN A 551 -31.11 24.49 23.60
C ASN A 551 -31.87 25.22 22.47
N GLU A 552 -31.96 26.55 22.56
CA GLU A 552 -32.67 27.38 21.58
C GLU A 552 -32.05 27.33 20.17
N LEU A 553 -30.73 27.14 20.07
CA LEU A 553 -30.04 27.02 18.79
C LEU A 553 -30.44 25.73 18.06
N ASP A 554 -30.53 24.61 18.79
CA ASP A 554 -31.01 23.34 18.24
C ASP A 554 -32.45 23.46 17.73
N MET A 555 -33.31 24.13 18.49
CA MET A 555 -34.71 24.38 18.09
C MET A 555 -34.80 25.21 16.80
N ARG A 556 -33.90 26.19 16.63
CA ARG A 556 -33.81 26.99 15.41
C ARG A 556 -33.33 26.15 14.22
N LEU A 557 -32.30 25.33 14.40
CA LEU A 557 -31.81 24.40 13.39
C LEU A 557 -32.89 23.39 12.98
N LEU A 558 -33.64 22.84 13.94
CA LEU A 558 -34.77 21.95 13.68
C LEU A 558 -35.82 22.63 12.80
N LYS A 559 -36.14 23.90 13.08
CA LYS A 559 -37.06 24.71 12.26
C LYS A 559 -36.51 24.88 10.84
N TYR A 560 -35.22 25.15 10.67
CA TYR A 560 -34.59 25.26 9.35
C TYR A 560 -34.69 23.97 8.56
N MET A 561 -34.35 22.82 9.15
CA MET A 561 -34.53 21.52 8.50
C MET A 561 -36.00 21.28 8.13
N ARG A 562 -36.94 21.57 9.03
CA ARG A 562 -38.38 21.42 8.77
C ARG A 562 -38.90 22.26 7.61
N THR A 563 -38.33 23.45 7.39
CA THR A 563 -38.61 24.27 6.20
C THR A 563 -38.15 23.56 4.94
N VAL A 564 -36.94 22.97 4.95
CA VAL A 564 -36.37 22.27 3.79
C VAL A 564 -37.14 21.00 3.44
N ILE A 565 -37.49 20.19 4.44
CA ILE A 565 -38.23 18.93 4.22
C ILE A 565 -39.74 19.13 4.03
N GLY A 566 -40.24 20.37 4.02
CA GLY A 566 -41.66 20.66 3.81
C GLY A 566 -42.57 20.14 4.94
N GLN A 567 -42.10 20.10 6.19
CA GLN A 567 -42.80 19.51 7.35
C GLN A 567 -43.11 18.01 7.22
N GLY A 568 -42.46 17.28 6.30
CA GLY A 568 -42.60 15.83 6.20
C GLY A 568 -42.12 15.08 7.46
N PRO A 569 -42.51 13.80 7.63
CA PRO A 569 -42.11 12.98 8.77
C PRO A 569 -40.58 12.82 8.84
N VAL A 570 -40.06 12.78 10.06
CA VAL A 570 -38.64 12.61 10.38
C VAL A 570 -38.50 12.13 11.82
N ASP A 571 -37.61 11.17 12.08
CA ASP A 571 -37.32 10.66 13.43
C ASP A 571 -35.93 11.13 13.91
N PRO A 572 -35.72 11.29 15.23
CA PRO A 572 -34.37 11.38 15.78
C PRO A 572 -33.55 10.13 15.40
N ALA A 573 -32.28 10.30 15.07
CA ALA A 573 -31.40 9.18 14.74
C ALA A 573 -31.15 8.28 15.97
N THR A 574 -30.88 7.00 15.73
CA THR A 574 -30.39 6.08 16.75
C THR A 574 -28.90 5.87 16.52
N PHE A 575 -28.08 6.07 17.56
CA PHE A 575 -26.64 5.87 17.49
C PHE A 575 -26.23 4.44 17.92
N PRO A 576 -25.20 3.85 17.28
CA PRO A 576 -24.47 4.37 16.13
C PRO A 576 -25.35 4.46 14.87
N ILE A 577 -25.14 5.50 14.07
CA ILE A 577 -25.80 5.71 12.79
C ILE A 577 -25.35 4.58 11.86
N ASN A 578 -26.20 3.59 11.68
CA ASN A 578 -25.98 2.55 10.69
C ASN A 578 -26.18 3.18 9.30
N GLN A 579 -25.13 3.62 8.61
CA GLN A 579 -25.19 3.85 7.17
C GLN A 579 -25.32 2.48 6.49
N VAL A 580 -26.54 1.96 6.32
CA VAL A 580 -26.70 0.61 5.79
C VAL A 580 -26.52 0.67 4.27
N ARG A 581 -25.29 0.44 3.80
CA ARG A 581 -25.06 -0.03 2.41
C ARG A 581 -25.95 -1.26 2.23
N GLY A 582 -26.98 -1.16 1.39
CA GLY A 582 -27.93 -2.24 1.17
C GLY A 582 -29.23 -2.18 2.00
N PHE A 583 -29.55 -1.05 2.65
CA PHE A 583 -30.89 -0.81 3.19
C PHE A 583 -31.91 -0.99 2.06
N THR A 584 -32.99 -1.71 2.29
CA THR A 584 -34.09 -1.89 1.31
C THR A 584 -35.35 -1.14 1.72
N GLY A 585 -35.33 -0.53 2.90
CA GLY A 585 -36.46 0.18 3.50
C GLY A 585 -36.53 1.67 3.19
N ARG A 586 -37.34 2.39 3.96
CA ARG A 586 -37.45 3.85 3.92
C ARG A 586 -37.20 4.43 5.30
N ARG A 587 -36.37 5.46 5.40
CA ARG A 587 -36.18 6.22 6.64
C ARG A 587 -35.73 7.64 6.36
N ARG A 588 -36.13 8.55 7.25
CA ARG A 588 -35.63 9.91 7.35
C ARG A 588 -35.26 10.19 8.80
N VAL A 589 -33.99 10.39 9.09
CA VAL A 589 -33.49 10.56 10.47
C VAL A 589 -32.58 11.77 10.61
N TYR A 590 -32.61 12.44 11.76
CA TYR A 590 -31.80 13.63 12.03
C TYR A 590 -31.05 13.55 13.36
N PHE A 591 -29.99 14.34 13.49
CA PHE A 591 -29.26 14.57 14.73
C PHE A 591 -28.50 15.90 14.66
N TYR A 592 -27.99 16.35 15.79
CA TYR A 592 -27.16 17.53 15.92
C TYR A 592 -25.71 17.14 16.21
N VAL A 593 -24.78 17.88 15.63
CA VAL A 593 -23.35 17.74 15.95
C VAL A 593 -22.68 19.10 16.10
N GLY A 594 -21.85 19.24 17.12
CA GLY A 594 -21.08 20.45 17.41
C GLY A 594 -21.58 21.23 18.64
N HIS A 595 -20.91 22.36 18.90
CA HIS A 595 -21.18 23.22 20.05
C HIS A 595 -21.38 24.68 19.65
N GLY A 596 -22.33 25.34 20.33
CA GLY A 596 -22.63 26.76 20.13
C GLY A 596 -22.98 27.07 18.68
N GLU A 597 -22.40 28.16 18.15
CA GLU A 597 -22.65 28.62 16.77
C GLU A 597 -22.08 27.69 15.69
N LYS A 598 -21.17 26.78 16.06
CA LYS A 598 -20.60 25.75 15.16
C LYS A 598 -21.47 24.49 15.08
N THR A 599 -22.62 24.48 15.76
CA THR A 599 -23.56 23.37 15.70
C THR A 599 -24.20 23.30 14.32
N ILE A 600 -24.29 22.10 13.76
CA ILE A 600 -25.16 21.80 12.63
C ILE A 600 -26.27 20.82 13.01
N ILE A 601 -27.37 20.87 12.26
CA ILE A 601 -28.30 19.75 12.15
C ILE A 601 -27.97 18.98 10.88
N ALA A 602 -27.83 17.67 11.01
CA ALA A 602 -27.62 16.75 9.91
C ALA A 602 -28.80 15.78 9.82
N TRP A 603 -29.19 15.42 8.59
CA TRP A 603 -30.21 14.40 8.39
C TRP A 603 -29.93 13.54 7.17
N PHE A 604 -30.42 12.31 7.24
CA PHE A 604 -30.40 11.32 6.18
C PHE A 604 -31.80 11.10 5.68
N THR A 605 -31.94 11.03 4.38
CA THR A 605 -33.14 10.50 3.74
C THR A 605 -32.71 9.32 2.88
N GLU A 606 -33.36 8.18 3.04
CA GLU A 606 -32.98 6.94 2.37
C GLU A 606 -34.22 6.18 1.91
N CYS A 607 -34.25 5.79 0.64
CA CYS A 607 -35.30 4.99 0.04
C CYS A 607 -34.66 3.84 -0.75
N ARG A 608 -34.92 2.61 -0.30
CA ARG A 608 -34.24 1.41 -0.81
C ARG A 608 -32.72 1.64 -0.73
N LYS A 609 -31.98 1.31 -1.79
CA LYS A 609 -30.52 1.43 -1.87
C LYS A 609 -30.02 2.85 -2.16
N ILE A 610 -30.90 3.87 -2.20
CA ILE A 610 -30.52 5.24 -2.56
C ILE A 610 -30.74 6.15 -1.35
N GLY A 611 -29.70 6.87 -0.96
CA GLY A 611 -29.72 7.79 0.17
C GLY A 611 -28.88 9.04 -0.06
N ALA A 612 -29.19 10.11 0.66
CA ALA A 612 -28.38 11.30 0.73
C ALA A 612 -28.42 11.91 2.13
N ALA A 613 -27.32 12.56 2.48
CA ALA A 613 -27.13 13.29 3.71
C ALA A 613 -27.17 14.79 3.45
N TYR A 614 -27.72 15.55 4.38
CA TYR A 614 -27.83 17.00 4.29
C TYR A 614 -27.50 17.64 5.63
N THR A 615 -27.02 18.88 5.56
CA THR A 615 -26.57 19.64 6.74
C THR A 615 -27.03 21.08 6.64
N LEU A 616 -27.32 21.69 7.79
CA LEU A 616 -27.59 23.12 7.95
C LEU A 616 -26.88 23.65 9.20
N GLY A 617 -26.22 24.80 9.07
CA GLY A 617 -25.68 25.58 10.16
C GLY A 617 -26.59 26.74 10.57
N LEU A 618 -26.23 27.42 11.65
CA LEU A 618 -26.94 28.59 12.17
C LEU A 618 -26.61 29.90 11.44
N ASP A 619 -25.53 29.88 10.65
CA ASP A 619 -24.97 31.03 9.96
C ASP A 619 -25.89 31.56 8.85
N LYS A 620 -26.70 30.69 8.23
CA LYS A 620 -27.59 31.06 7.12
C LYS A 620 -28.93 30.35 7.21
N GLU A 621 -30.02 31.08 6.95
CA GLU A 621 -31.33 30.46 6.72
C GLU A 621 -31.31 29.58 5.47
N PRO A 622 -32.10 28.48 5.44
CA PRO A 622 -32.17 27.62 4.28
C PRO A 622 -32.69 28.41 3.08
N SER A 623 -31.85 28.50 2.04
CA SER A 623 -32.18 29.22 0.81
C SER A 623 -33.24 28.48 0.00
N LEU A 624 -34.02 29.22 -0.81
CA LEU A 624 -34.96 28.62 -1.77
C LEU A 624 -34.28 27.60 -2.70
N LYS A 625 -33.02 27.83 -3.05
CA LYS A 625 -32.21 26.90 -3.86
C LYS A 625 -31.99 25.57 -3.14
N GLN A 626 -31.66 25.58 -1.85
CA GLN A 626 -31.49 24.36 -1.06
C GLN A 626 -32.82 23.61 -0.90
N VAL A 627 -33.92 24.34 -0.65
CA VAL A 627 -35.26 23.74 -0.60
C VAL A 627 -35.56 23.04 -1.93
N GLN A 628 -35.39 23.74 -3.07
CA GLN A 628 -35.64 23.17 -4.38
C GLN A 628 -34.75 21.95 -4.67
N GLN A 629 -33.44 22.05 -4.41
CA GLN A 629 -32.50 20.94 -4.58
C GLN A 629 -32.90 19.70 -3.79
N TYR A 630 -33.38 19.87 -2.55
CA TYR A 630 -33.88 18.77 -1.74
C TYR A 630 -35.15 18.16 -2.35
N GLN A 631 -36.11 18.99 -2.76
CA GLN A 631 -37.36 18.52 -3.38
C GLN A 631 -37.11 17.78 -4.70
N ASP A 632 -36.23 18.30 -5.55
CA ASP A 632 -35.83 17.64 -6.81
C ASP A 632 -35.19 16.27 -6.53
N TRP A 633 -34.38 16.18 -5.48
CA TRP A 633 -33.77 14.92 -5.07
C TRP A 633 -34.80 13.92 -4.52
N LEU A 634 -35.80 14.36 -3.73
CA LEU A 634 -36.91 13.51 -3.30
C LEU A 634 -37.68 12.93 -4.48
N ILE A 635 -37.95 13.74 -5.51
CA ILE A 635 -38.58 13.29 -6.76
C ILE A 635 -37.72 12.22 -7.44
N LYS A 636 -36.41 12.45 -7.55
CA LYS A 636 -35.46 11.52 -8.15
C LYS A 636 -35.46 10.15 -7.47
N ILE A 637 -35.56 10.11 -6.14
CA ILE A 637 -35.58 8.86 -5.37
C ILE A 637 -37.00 8.29 -5.17
N LYS A 638 -38.02 8.89 -5.81
CA LYS A 638 -39.44 8.52 -5.68
C LYS A 638 -39.90 8.51 -4.21
N TRP A 639 -39.43 9.46 -3.42
CA TRP A 639 -39.85 9.64 -2.04
C TRP A 639 -41.25 10.26 -1.98
N ASN A 640 -42.09 9.78 -1.08
CA ASN A 640 -43.42 10.33 -0.86
C ASN A 640 -43.78 10.30 0.64
N ASP A 641 -44.05 11.48 1.21
CA ASP A 641 -44.40 11.67 2.62
C ASP A 641 -45.81 11.18 3.00
N THR A 642 -46.68 10.87 2.02
CA THR A 642 -48.08 10.46 2.23
C THR A 642 -48.32 8.95 2.26
N ILE A 643 -47.30 8.14 1.99
CA ILE A 643 -47.44 6.67 2.03
C ILE A 643 -47.42 6.21 3.50
N ALA A 644 -48.51 5.56 3.94
CA ALA A 644 -48.55 4.86 5.22
C ALA A 644 -47.41 3.82 5.26
N GLY A 645 -46.45 3.98 6.18
CA GLY A 645 -45.23 3.15 6.20
C GLY A 645 -43.96 3.83 5.66
N TRP A 646 -43.82 5.16 5.78
CA TRP A 646 -42.54 5.84 5.49
C TRP A 646 -41.32 5.27 6.26
N ARG A 647 -41.59 4.49 7.31
CA ARG A 647 -40.63 3.67 8.08
C ARG A 647 -40.84 2.18 7.77
N GLU A 648 -40.31 1.71 6.65
CA GLU A 648 -40.15 0.28 6.39
C GLU A 648 -38.75 -0.13 6.86
N VAL A 649 -38.64 -1.04 7.83
CA VAL A 649 -37.36 -1.58 8.30
C VAL A 649 -37.00 -2.78 7.41
N GLY A 650 -36.06 -2.59 6.48
CA GLY A 650 -35.54 -3.69 5.67
C GLY A 650 -34.53 -4.55 6.46
N ALA A 651 -34.70 -5.86 6.45
CA ALA A 651 -33.67 -6.80 6.93
C ALA A 651 -32.51 -6.86 5.91
N PRO A 652 -31.26 -7.13 6.34
CA PRO A 652 -30.18 -7.47 5.42
C PRO A 652 -30.54 -8.79 4.74
N SER A 653 -30.82 -8.76 3.44
CA SER A 653 -31.20 -9.96 2.68
C SER A 653 -29.96 -10.73 2.24
N ASP A 654 -29.74 -11.90 2.84
CA ASP A 654 -29.17 -13.04 2.12
C ASP A 654 -30.23 -13.57 1.14
N GLU A 655 -29.77 -13.97 -0.06
CA GLU A 655 -30.49 -14.67 -1.15
C GLU A 655 -31.26 -13.85 -2.23
N SER A 656 -30.65 -13.90 -3.43
CA SER A 656 -31.14 -14.15 -4.80
C SER A 656 -32.55 -13.73 -5.31
N SER A 657 -32.52 -13.35 -6.60
CA SER A 657 -33.57 -13.24 -7.63
C SER A 657 -34.54 -12.05 -7.54
N ASP A 658 -34.19 -10.96 -8.23
CA ASP A 658 -34.75 -10.66 -9.56
C ASP A 658 -33.99 -9.47 -10.17
N GLU A 659 -33.31 -9.74 -11.29
CA GLU A 659 -32.57 -8.77 -12.10
C GLU A 659 -33.55 -7.95 -12.97
N GLU A 660 -33.68 -6.65 -12.65
CA GLU A 660 -33.90 -5.63 -13.66
C GLU A 660 -32.69 -4.70 -13.65
N ASP A 661 -31.94 -4.74 -14.75
CA ASP A 661 -30.72 -4.00 -15.05
C ASP A 661 -30.85 -2.51 -14.69
N TRP A 662 -30.10 -2.08 -13.67
CA TRP A 662 -29.60 -0.73 -13.56
C TRP A 662 -28.09 -0.79 -13.69
N ASP A 663 -27.62 -0.31 -14.84
CA ASP A 663 -26.24 -0.20 -15.26
C ASP A 663 -25.34 0.30 -14.11
N SER A 664 -24.44 -0.57 -13.65
CA SER A 664 -23.55 -0.33 -12.51
C SER A 664 -22.36 0.50 -12.95
N GLY A 665 -22.62 1.79 -13.21
CA GLY A 665 -21.64 2.74 -13.72
C GLY A 665 -21.81 4.14 -13.14
N THR A 666 -22.24 4.27 -11.87
CA THR A 666 -22.35 5.59 -11.23
C THR A 666 -21.83 5.52 -9.81
N SER A 667 -20.56 5.88 -9.67
CA SER A 667 -19.97 6.32 -8.40
C SER A 667 -20.87 7.37 -7.76
N ILE A 668 -21.02 7.32 -6.43
CA ILE A 668 -21.76 8.30 -5.60
C ILE A 668 -21.20 9.74 -5.74
N ALA A 669 -20.15 9.96 -6.54
CA ALA A 669 -19.56 11.27 -6.83
C ALA A 669 -20.15 12.05 -8.03
N SER A 670 -21.12 11.53 -8.80
CA SER A 670 -21.67 12.27 -9.96
C SER A 670 -23.11 12.73 -9.77
N CYS A 671 -23.31 13.76 -8.96
CA CYS A 671 -24.46 14.64 -9.06
C CYS A 671 -24.01 16.07 -8.77
N MET A 672 -23.60 16.77 -9.83
CA MET A 672 -23.72 18.22 -10.07
C MET A 672 -22.56 18.70 -10.97
N THR A 673 -22.78 18.73 -12.28
CA THR A 673 -22.12 19.69 -13.17
C THR A 673 -23.21 20.35 -14.01
N GLY A 674 -23.53 21.60 -13.67
CA GLY A 674 -24.35 22.44 -14.53
C GLY A 674 -23.49 22.95 -15.68
N SER A 675 -23.63 22.34 -16.85
CA SER A 675 -23.21 22.93 -18.12
C SER A 675 -23.92 22.22 -19.28
N GLU A 676 -25.21 22.47 -19.47
CA GLU A 676 -25.91 22.02 -20.67
C GLU A 676 -27.20 22.83 -20.93
N ILE A 677 -27.12 24.17 -20.87
CA ILE A 677 -28.13 25.05 -21.49
C ILE A 677 -27.41 26.30 -22.00
N ALA A 678 -26.87 26.25 -23.23
CA ALA A 678 -26.60 27.44 -24.05
C ALA A 678 -26.24 27.01 -25.49
N THR A 679 -27.22 26.52 -26.24
CA THR A 679 -27.25 26.66 -27.70
C THR A 679 -28.68 26.34 -28.15
N LEU A 680 -29.49 27.38 -28.33
CA LEU A 680 -30.62 27.48 -29.25
C LEU A 680 -31.28 28.85 -29.01
N GLU A 681 -30.69 29.90 -29.58
CA GLU A 681 -31.40 31.03 -30.21
C GLU A 681 -30.36 31.94 -30.87
N GLU A 682 -30.54 32.11 -32.19
CA GLU A 682 -29.77 32.83 -33.24
C GLU A 682 -28.44 32.22 -33.75
#